data_AF-A0AA39I5D1-F1
#
_entry.id   AF-A0AA39I5D1-F1
#
_cell.length_a   1.000
_cell.length_b   1.000
_cell.length_c   1.000
_cell.angle_alpha   90.00
_cell.angle_beta   90.00
_cell.angle_gamma   90.00
#
_symmetry.space_group_name_H-M   'P 1'
#
loop_
_entity.id
_entity.type
_entity.pdbx_description
1 polymer ?
#
loop_
_entity_poly.entity_id
_entity_poly.type
_entity_poly.pdbx_seq_one_letter_code
_entity_poly.pdbx_strand_id
1 'polypeptide(L)'
;MIPREKSTAQGATQQDSLGVPCTASSTAGSCVKHPSETEEAPDFSRSSLPDKVIGRIASTESLLDVDGIINSIVNSINMNDLKANKVATVTDALRKIGDIEAVLEEALMQFKSEPSMITFDPPVHIIGDIHGQFSDLMRILDECGPPSSTKYLFLGDYVDRGAHSLEVIMLVLCLKIKYKKSFFLLRGNHEWSLVNNRYGFKDELERRFNNVVVGSTAVWNVKEDDLKGRLLWYKFNEVFKFMPITALVMNKILCMHGGLSPELNSLEDLINIKRPADPFDTVLFADIMWSDPDLEMPNGPSDPQYKPSKVRGAGRQFNANAVKSTCEKLGVELIVRAHQVVQDGTEFFAGRRLITVFSAPNYCGQFNNKGGILHVDAAGTTTIKTIAPLVNCVSKTGEIDVDIDFDESAQHEVLKGRYLGDRLPAPLEDQSISAEPRASPRSSLKYPSVPFDPQMPLGLSDSPQALRRRLSAESVRDAPTVLTTAPMSSKKRPRAPMCGILGLILAEGVPPGALPVMAVDGLTALQHRGTESSGLVGSDGIHRNQMTIQKGTGLVRDVYSNESLMRFKDSVAMVGHNRYSTAGMKDAINCIQPFVVHTAAGLVAVAHNGELVDATKTRNNLLNQGVGLSTDGDSELICQLIAKAIALNMKCRHDGDFGNIQKELAVAMSEVRTSYSLIVMTFDRIYALRDPYGNRPLSIGTLYSNSSMVNGAKREPLGFVAVSESCALPASAKFTCDVKPGEIVEISRQGIRSVVQMTPAKGAFCIFEYVYFARADSILEGQQVHSVRDLCGRILAEEAPIDADIVSTVPESATAASMGYAARSGIPYEQVLHRNSYVGRSFIQPNTELRQSAIHKKFGVLSHNVRGKRIVLVDDSIVRGNTMGIIVRLLKEHGAKEVHIRIASPPVRFPCFMGINIPSTDELVASKLSIEQIRVKFGADSVAYLSVDGLQRAVQTGAQRLANFELGHCAACLTGEYPVDLDF
;
A
#
# COMPACT_ATOMS: atom_id res chain seq x y z
N MET A 1 -15.55 58.71 48.09
CA MET A 1 -14.20 59.29 48.11
C MET A 1 -13.72 59.47 46.68
N ILE A 2 -12.85 60.46 46.43
CA ILE A 2 -12.52 61.01 45.10
C ILE A 2 -11.19 60.42 44.55
N PRO A 3 -10.95 60.42 43.22
CA PRO A 3 -9.89 59.65 42.54
C PRO A 3 -8.79 60.55 41.94
N ARG A 4 -8.07 60.04 40.90
CA ARG A 4 -7.12 60.67 39.91
C ARG A 4 -5.70 60.06 39.99
N GLU A 5 -4.85 60.09 38.96
CA GLU A 5 -4.69 60.92 37.74
C GLU A 5 -4.21 60.02 36.54
N LYS A 6 -4.60 60.15 35.26
CA LYS A 6 -4.24 61.12 34.17
C LYS A 6 -2.73 61.39 34.04
N SER A 7 -2.08 61.21 32.87
CA SER A 7 -2.12 62.02 31.62
C SER A 7 -1.62 61.20 30.39
N THR A 8 -2.26 61.18 29.19
CA THR A 8 -2.15 62.08 27.98
C THR A 8 -0.74 62.31 27.39
N ALA A 9 -0.48 62.37 26.08
CA ALA A 9 -1.22 62.08 24.83
C ALA A 9 -0.32 62.34 23.58
N GLN A 10 -0.72 61.85 22.38
CA GLN A 10 -0.35 62.34 21.00
C GLN A 10 1.15 62.37 20.58
N GLY A 11 1.55 62.22 19.30
CA GLY A 11 0.83 61.85 18.07
C GLY A 11 1.67 62.06 16.78
N ALA A 12 1.18 61.50 15.65
CA ALA A 12 1.40 61.90 14.25
C ALA A 12 2.78 61.81 13.51
N THR A 13 2.71 61.26 12.27
CA THR A 13 3.50 61.60 11.03
C THR A 13 5.04 61.38 11.03
N GLN A 14 5.74 61.07 9.92
CA GLN A 14 5.45 60.87 8.47
C GLN A 14 6.51 59.87 7.89
N GLN A 15 6.30 59.15 6.78
CA GLN A 15 6.91 59.40 5.43
C GLN A 15 8.34 60.00 5.45
N ASP A 16 9.35 59.56 4.67
CA ASP A 16 9.39 58.88 3.36
C ASP A 16 10.79 58.23 3.15
N SER A 17 10.94 57.01 2.61
CA SER A 17 11.31 56.69 1.20
C SER A 17 12.82 56.54 0.88
N LEU A 18 13.14 55.69 -0.11
CA LEU A 18 14.43 55.55 -0.83
C LEU A 18 15.65 55.03 -0.02
N GLY A 19 16.55 54.17 -0.51
CA GLY A 19 16.52 53.35 -1.72
C GLY A 19 17.89 53.16 -2.40
N VAL A 20 18.57 52.01 -2.15
CA VAL A 20 19.41 51.24 -3.13
C VAL A 20 20.73 51.93 -3.63
N PRO A 21 21.82 51.23 -4.06
CA PRO A 21 22.53 50.02 -3.59
C PRO A 21 24.08 50.24 -3.46
N CYS A 22 24.86 49.13 -3.53
CA CYS A 22 26.30 49.05 -3.91
C CYS A 22 27.34 49.54 -2.88
N THR A 23 28.57 49.00 -2.81
CA THR A 23 29.31 48.05 -3.70
C THR A 23 30.23 47.13 -2.87
N ALA A 24 30.64 46.00 -3.43
CA ALA A 24 31.69 45.15 -2.85
C ALA A 24 33.10 45.67 -3.16
N SER A 25 34.08 45.42 -2.27
CA SER A 25 35.45 45.09 -2.66
C SER A 25 36.27 44.46 -1.52
N SER A 26 36.93 43.36 -1.86
CA SER A 26 37.96 42.64 -1.11
C SER A 26 39.18 43.48 -0.68
N THR A 27 39.85 43.04 0.40
CA THR A 27 41.32 42.88 0.42
C THR A 27 41.73 41.79 1.42
N ALA A 28 42.82 41.07 1.12
CA ALA A 28 43.44 40.08 1.99
C ALA A 28 44.67 40.67 2.72
N GLY A 29 45.04 40.11 3.87
CA GLY A 29 46.25 40.47 4.62
C GLY A 29 46.59 39.41 5.66
N SER A 30 47.87 39.03 5.76
CA SER A 30 48.32 37.76 6.37
C SER A 30 49.04 37.90 7.73
N CYS A 31 48.93 36.85 8.55
CA CYS A 31 49.93 36.32 9.51
C CYS A 31 50.56 37.24 10.58
N VAL A 32 50.49 36.82 11.86
CA VAL A 32 51.64 36.42 12.74
C VAL A 32 51.10 35.53 13.89
N LYS A 33 51.95 34.70 14.51
CA LYS A 33 51.60 33.62 15.48
C LYS A 33 51.79 33.99 16.97
N HIS A 34 50.90 33.47 17.83
CA HIS A 34 51.09 33.01 19.24
C HIS A 34 51.57 34.03 20.32
N PRO A 35 51.35 33.82 21.65
CA PRO A 35 51.10 32.53 22.34
C PRO A 35 50.02 32.47 23.47
N SER A 36 49.83 31.23 23.96
CA SER A 36 49.44 30.73 25.32
C SER A 36 48.67 31.54 26.39
N GLU A 37 47.67 30.84 26.95
CA GLU A 37 47.34 30.66 28.38
C GLU A 37 46.50 31.66 29.20
N THR A 38 45.82 31.05 30.20
CA THR A 38 45.20 31.55 31.44
C THR A 38 44.13 32.65 31.33
N GLU A 39 42.85 32.32 31.57
CA GLU A 39 42.16 32.21 32.88
C GLU A 39 41.44 33.51 33.30
N GLU A 40 40.13 33.33 33.55
CA GLU A 40 39.32 33.95 34.61
C GLU A 40 39.12 35.48 34.71
N ALA A 41 37.84 35.88 34.69
CA ALA A 41 37.27 36.71 35.76
C ALA A 41 35.73 36.53 35.84
N PRO A 42 35.08 36.64 37.02
CA PRO A 42 33.76 36.04 37.26
C PRO A 42 32.69 36.98 37.83
N ASP A 43 31.48 36.42 38.05
CA ASP A 43 30.58 36.69 39.21
C ASP A 43 29.95 38.09 39.43
N PHE A 44 28.87 38.27 40.22
CA PHE A 44 28.02 37.32 40.96
C PHE A 44 26.61 37.93 41.21
N SER A 45 25.54 37.14 41.02
CA SER A 45 24.33 37.05 41.91
C SER A 45 23.49 38.34 42.21
N ARG A 46 22.32 38.30 42.89
CA ARG A 46 21.77 37.32 43.84
C ARG A 46 20.25 37.43 44.01
N SER A 47 19.54 36.29 43.99
CA SER A 47 18.49 35.85 44.94
C SER A 47 17.51 34.84 44.30
N SER A 48 16.94 33.85 44.99
CA SER A 48 17.48 32.84 45.93
C SER A 48 16.34 31.92 46.40
N LEU A 49 16.62 30.62 46.61
CA LEU A 49 15.96 29.59 47.45
C LEU A 49 15.67 28.27 46.68
N PRO A 50 15.78 27.08 47.31
CA PRO A 50 16.95 26.63 48.10
C PRO A 50 17.39 25.18 47.76
N ASP A 51 18.61 24.83 48.16
CA ASP A 51 19.22 23.51 47.90
C ASP A 51 18.51 22.31 48.56
N LYS A 52 18.23 21.28 47.75
CA LYS A 52 18.37 19.85 48.09
C LYS A 52 18.24 18.99 46.83
N VAL A 53 18.91 17.83 46.82
CA VAL A 53 18.94 16.82 45.72
C VAL A 53 19.82 17.18 44.50
N ILE A 54 20.90 17.95 44.69
CA ILE A 54 22.17 17.68 43.97
C ILE A 54 23.14 17.12 45.00
N GLY A 55 23.38 15.80 44.92
CA GLY A 55 24.09 15.08 45.97
C GLY A 55 24.27 13.60 45.72
N ARG A 56 24.63 13.23 44.48
CA ARG A 56 25.24 11.93 44.08
C ARG A 56 25.58 11.90 42.57
N ILE A 57 26.34 12.89 42.10
CA ILE A 57 27.17 12.71 40.90
C ILE A 57 28.61 12.60 41.41
N ALA A 58 28.95 11.39 41.83
CA ALA A 58 30.29 11.00 42.20
C ALA A 58 30.59 9.68 41.51
N SER A 59 31.51 9.72 40.55
CA SER A 59 32.31 8.61 40.03
C SER A 59 31.65 7.22 40.07
N THR A 60 31.01 6.84 38.97
CA THR A 60 31.03 5.44 38.51
C THR A 60 31.22 5.45 37.00
N GLU A 61 32.47 5.28 36.57
CA GLU A 61 32.72 4.61 35.30
C GLU A 61 32.21 3.18 35.46
N SER A 62 30.95 2.93 35.11
CA SER A 62 30.54 1.58 34.75
C SER A 62 31.19 1.28 33.40
N LEU A 63 32.40 0.71 33.40
CA LEU A 63 32.95 0.10 32.21
C LEU A 63 31.87 -0.85 31.66
N LEU A 64 31.48 -0.63 30.41
CA LEU A 64 30.56 -1.52 29.71
C LEU A 64 31.17 -2.93 29.69
N ASP A 65 30.52 -3.88 30.38
CA ASP A 65 30.96 -5.27 30.43
C ASP A 65 30.57 -6.00 29.13
N VAL A 66 31.22 -5.63 28.04
CA VAL A 66 31.02 -6.23 26.71
C VAL A 66 31.27 -7.74 26.76
N ASP A 67 32.21 -8.20 27.58
CA ASP A 67 32.53 -9.62 27.73
C ASP A 67 31.44 -10.38 28.47
N GLY A 68 30.90 -9.85 29.56
CA GLY A 68 29.72 -10.39 30.24
C GLY A 68 28.50 -10.46 29.32
N ILE A 69 28.25 -9.42 28.52
CA ILE A 69 27.12 -9.38 27.57
C ILE A 69 27.32 -10.41 26.45
N ILE A 70 28.50 -10.49 25.82
CA ILE A 70 28.81 -11.51 24.81
C ILE A 70 28.61 -12.92 25.39
N ASN A 71 29.13 -13.19 26.59
CA ASN A 71 28.97 -14.47 27.25
C ASN A 71 27.50 -14.78 27.55
N SER A 72 26.69 -13.78 27.94
CA SER A 72 25.24 -13.96 28.14
C SER A 72 24.55 -14.38 26.83
N ILE A 73 24.83 -13.68 25.73
CA ILE A 73 24.22 -13.95 24.42
C ILE A 73 24.68 -15.31 23.88
N VAL A 74 25.97 -15.63 23.94
CA VAL A 74 26.53 -16.90 23.44
C VAL A 74 26.01 -18.10 24.23
N ASN A 75 25.85 -17.98 25.55
CA ASN A 75 25.29 -19.04 26.39
C ASN A 75 23.76 -19.14 26.32
N SER A 76 23.08 -18.27 25.57
CA SER A 76 21.63 -18.34 25.39
C SER A 76 21.17 -19.56 24.59
N ILE A 77 22.09 -20.18 23.83
CA ILE A 77 21.83 -21.26 22.85
C ILE A 77 22.77 -22.45 23.09
N ASN A 78 22.26 -23.69 22.93
CA ASN A 78 23.07 -24.89 23.10
C ASN A 78 23.91 -25.20 21.84
N MET A 79 25.19 -24.83 21.87
CA MET A 79 26.14 -25.13 20.78
C MET A 79 26.29 -26.62 20.46
N ASN A 80 26.01 -27.54 21.40
CA ASN A 80 26.08 -28.99 21.12
C ASN A 80 24.98 -29.46 20.17
N ASP A 81 23.78 -28.86 20.23
CA ASP A 81 22.67 -29.19 19.33
C ASP A 81 22.96 -28.69 17.91
N LEU A 82 23.52 -27.48 17.79
CA LEU A 82 23.97 -26.92 16.51
C LEU A 82 25.10 -27.74 15.87
N LYS A 83 26.08 -28.20 16.66
CA LYS A 83 27.15 -29.10 16.18
C LYS A 83 26.63 -30.49 15.80
N ALA A 84 25.48 -30.91 16.33
CA ALA A 84 24.73 -32.09 15.88
C ALA A 84 23.79 -31.80 14.68
N ASN A 85 23.86 -30.60 14.09
CA ASN A 85 23.04 -30.09 12.99
C ASN A 85 21.52 -30.11 13.26
N LYS A 86 21.13 -29.86 14.51
CA LYS A 86 19.74 -29.76 14.99
C LYS A 86 19.36 -28.31 15.28
N VAL A 87 18.06 -28.03 15.26
CA VAL A 87 17.50 -26.77 15.77
C VAL A 87 17.71 -26.70 17.29
N ALA A 88 18.42 -25.66 17.74
CA ALA A 88 18.63 -25.38 19.16
C ALA A 88 17.61 -24.34 19.65
N THR A 89 17.16 -24.47 20.90
CA THR A 89 16.32 -23.44 21.55
C THR A 89 17.19 -22.28 22.03
N VAL A 90 16.77 -21.04 21.76
CA VAL A 90 17.39 -19.81 22.28
C VAL A 90 16.61 -19.34 23.49
N THR A 91 17.32 -19.06 24.58
CA THR A 91 16.76 -18.53 25.84
C THR A 91 16.87 -17.00 25.88
N ASP A 92 15.90 -16.33 26.51
CA ASP A 92 15.94 -14.86 26.64
C ASP A 92 17.04 -14.45 27.64
N ALA A 93 18.21 -14.06 27.10
CA ALA A 93 19.41 -13.66 27.84
C ALA A 93 19.59 -12.13 27.97
N LEU A 94 18.86 -11.35 27.17
CA LEU A 94 19.01 -9.89 27.04
C LEU A 94 17.88 -9.14 27.76
N ARG A 95 17.70 -9.39 29.06
CA ARG A 95 16.59 -8.82 29.85
C ARG A 95 16.87 -7.45 30.47
N LYS A 96 18.13 -7.02 30.48
CA LYS A 96 18.56 -5.76 31.09
C LYS A 96 18.65 -4.67 30.02
N ILE A 97 17.72 -3.73 30.09
CA ILE A 97 17.64 -2.63 29.13
C ILE A 97 18.87 -1.71 29.22
N GLY A 98 19.40 -1.44 30.42
CA GLY A 98 20.63 -0.64 30.57
C GLY A 98 21.86 -1.25 29.89
N ASP A 99 22.00 -2.58 29.89
CA ASP A 99 23.07 -3.28 29.18
C ASP A 99 22.93 -3.09 27.65
N ILE A 100 21.69 -3.12 27.14
CA ILE A 100 21.39 -2.84 25.72
C ILE A 100 21.70 -1.38 25.37
N GLU A 101 21.24 -0.43 26.18
CA GLU A 101 21.41 1.01 25.94
C GLU A 101 22.90 1.41 25.94
N ALA A 102 23.69 0.88 26.87
CA ALA A 102 25.12 1.16 26.93
C ALA A 102 25.90 0.58 25.73
N VAL A 103 25.52 -0.59 25.20
CA VAL A 103 26.06 -1.11 23.93
C VAL A 103 25.69 -0.20 22.75
N LEU A 104 24.46 0.29 22.69
CA LEU A 104 24.02 1.19 21.62
C LEU A 104 24.76 2.53 21.65
N GLU A 105 25.04 3.07 22.83
CA GLU A 105 25.79 4.33 22.99
C GLU A 105 27.26 4.19 22.57
N GLU A 106 27.96 3.12 22.98
CA GLU A 106 29.34 2.85 22.55
C GLU A 106 29.43 2.52 21.04
N ALA A 107 28.49 1.73 20.51
CA ALA A 107 28.41 1.46 19.07
C ALA A 107 28.18 2.75 18.26
N LEU A 108 27.28 3.63 18.71
CA LEU A 108 27.03 4.93 18.08
C LEU A 108 28.28 5.81 18.06
N MET A 109 29.03 5.87 19.16
CA MET A 109 30.29 6.61 19.21
C MET A 109 31.34 6.05 18.25
N GLN A 110 31.46 4.72 18.16
CA GLN A 110 32.37 4.09 17.22
C GLN A 110 31.96 4.35 15.76
N PHE A 111 30.71 4.14 15.39
CA PHE A 111 30.24 4.35 14.02
C PHE A 111 30.35 5.82 13.56
N LYS A 112 30.19 6.78 14.47
CA LYS A 112 30.48 8.21 14.22
C LYS A 112 31.94 8.50 13.89
N SER A 113 32.88 7.69 14.40
CA SER A 113 34.33 7.84 14.15
C SER A 113 34.81 7.15 12.87
N GLU A 114 34.04 6.18 12.35
CA GLU A 114 34.36 5.46 11.12
C GLU A 114 33.89 6.24 9.87
N PRO A 115 34.54 6.08 8.70
CA PRO A 115 34.10 6.66 7.43
C PRO A 115 32.89 5.92 6.84
N SER A 116 32.21 6.54 5.85
CA SER A 116 31.04 5.93 5.19
C SER A 116 31.40 4.77 4.28
N MET A 117 32.61 4.81 3.71
CA MET A 117 33.29 3.66 3.09
C MET A 117 34.51 3.29 3.93
N ILE A 118 34.52 2.08 4.50
CA ILE A 118 35.63 1.57 5.32
C ILE A 118 36.65 0.82 4.44
N THR A 119 37.95 0.93 4.75
CA THR A 119 39.02 0.30 3.94
C THR A 119 39.96 -0.52 4.81
N PHE A 120 40.27 -1.75 4.40
CA PHE A 120 41.18 -2.65 5.12
C PHE A 120 41.73 -3.77 4.22
N ASP A 121 42.82 -4.39 4.65
CA ASP A 121 43.44 -5.52 3.94
C ASP A 121 42.91 -6.89 4.40
N PRO A 122 42.96 -7.94 3.56
CA PRO A 122 42.68 -9.33 3.93
C PRO A 122 43.70 -9.91 4.95
N PRO A 123 43.58 -11.18 5.40
CA PRO A 123 42.48 -12.12 5.16
C PRO A 123 41.18 -11.68 5.85
N VAL A 124 40.03 -11.96 5.24
CA VAL A 124 38.69 -11.61 5.78
C VAL A 124 37.62 -12.61 5.33
N HIS A 125 36.66 -12.89 6.21
CA HIS A 125 35.39 -13.53 5.86
C HIS A 125 34.30 -12.48 5.65
N ILE A 126 33.68 -12.48 4.48
CA ILE A 126 32.58 -11.60 4.11
C ILE A 126 31.27 -12.40 4.21
N ILE A 127 30.34 -11.85 4.99
CA ILE A 127 29.08 -12.45 5.42
C ILE A 127 27.93 -11.59 4.87
N GLY A 128 26.97 -12.22 4.20
CA GLY A 128 25.75 -11.58 3.72
C GLY A 128 24.66 -11.51 4.80
N ASP A 129 23.42 -11.40 4.34
CA ASP A 129 22.21 -11.31 5.15
C ASP A 129 22.08 -12.40 6.23
N ILE A 130 21.54 -12.01 7.39
CA ILE A 130 21.31 -12.89 8.56
C ILE A 130 19.85 -12.89 9.04
N HIS A 131 19.10 -11.78 8.90
CA HIS A 131 17.67 -11.65 9.23
C HIS A 131 17.26 -12.39 10.52
N GLY A 132 17.85 -12.04 11.66
CA GLY A 132 17.50 -12.61 12.96
C GLY A 132 17.76 -14.12 13.14
N GLN A 133 18.45 -14.81 12.22
CA GLN A 133 18.82 -16.24 12.35
C GLN A 133 20.02 -16.44 13.28
N PHE A 134 19.82 -16.23 14.59
CA PHE A 134 20.87 -16.34 15.61
C PHE A 134 21.61 -17.70 15.62
N SER A 135 20.90 -18.80 15.42
CA SER A 135 21.49 -20.15 15.31
C SER A 135 22.53 -20.25 14.19
N ASP A 136 22.29 -19.59 13.07
CA ASP A 136 23.18 -19.62 11.91
C ASP A 136 24.34 -18.63 12.05
N LEU A 137 24.13 -17.47 12.67
CA LEU A 137 25.22 -16.57 13.10
C LEU A 137 26.24 -17.32 13.99
N MET A 138 25.76 -18.12 14.95
CA MET A 138 26.64 -18.91 15.82
C MET A 138 27.41 -19.99 15.05
N ARG A 139 26.80 -20.61 14.02
CA ARG A 139 27.47 -21.58 13.14
C ARG A 139 28.52 -20.90 12.24
N ILE A 140 28.24 -19.69 11.72
CA ILE A 140 29.19 -18.87 10.97
C ILE A 140 30.44 -18.58 11.82
N LEU A 141 30.25 -18.16 13.08
CA LEU A 141 31.36 -17.82 13.98
C LEU A 141 32.19 -19.04 14.40
N ASP A 142 31.56 -20.21 14.60
CA ASP A 142 32.27 -21.48 14.89
C ASP A 142 33.09 -21.97 13.69
N GLU A 143 32.55 -21.85 12.47
CA GLU A 143 33.18 -22.29 11.21
C GLU A 143 34.29 -21.34 10.70
N CYS A 144 34.20 -20.04 11.00
CA CYS A 144 35.21 -19.05 10.63
C CYS A 144 36.24 -18.75 11.74
N GLY A 145 35.97 -19.15 12.99
CA GLY A 145 36.89 -19.01 14.12
C GLY A 145 36.85 -17.63 14.78
N PRO A 146 37.52 -17.46 15.93
CA PRO A 146 37.25 -16.34 16.84
C PRO A 146 37.66 -14.96 16.26
N PRO A 147 36.83 -13.91 16.40
CA PRO A 147 37.14 -12.54 15.94
C PRO A 147 38.42 -11.90 16.50
N SER A 148 39.04 -12.51 17.52
CA SER A 148 40.37 -12.15 18.03
C SER A 148 41.52 -12.47 17.08
N SER A 149 41.34 -13.41 16.16
CA SER A 149 42.35 -13.83 15.17
C SER A 149 41.88 -13.71 13.72
N THR A 150 40.59 -13.46 13.52
CA THR A 150 39.90 -13.57 12.23
C THR A 150 39.22 -12.25 11.91
N LYS A 151 39.37 -11.73 10.68
CA LYS A 151 38.60 -10.55 10.25
C LYS A 151 37.24 -10.95 9.67
N TYR A 152 36.22 -10.16 9.98
CA TYR A 152 34.85 -10.32 9.53
C TYR A 152 34.33 -9.02 8.91
N LEU A 153 33.63 -9.13 7.79
CA LEU A 153 32.82 -8.07 7.20
C LEU A 153 31.40 -8.57 7.01
N PHE A 154 30.43 -8.00 7.70
CA PHE A 154 29.02 -8.24 7.44
C PHE A 154 28.47 -7.15 6.53
N LEU A 155 27.63 -7.54 5.57
CA LEU A 155 27.15 -6.65 4.51
C LEU A 155 25.83 -5.92 4.84
N GLY A 156 25.04 -6.43 5.79
CA GLY A 156 23.78 -5.82 6.21
C GLY A 156 22.72 -6.84 6.63
N ASP A 157 21.52 -6.36 6.90
CA ASP A 157 20.31 -7.13 7.18
C ASP A 157 20.49 -8.12 8.33
N TYR A 158 20.69 -7.55 9.53
CA TYR A 158 20.86 -8.27 10.78
C TYR A 158 19.54 -8.59 11.46
N VAL A 159 18.55 -7.70 11.32
CA VAL A 159 17.27 -7.73 12.02
C VAL A 159 16.11 -8.10 11.10
N ASP A 160 14.94 -8.37 11.70
CA ASP A 160 13.69 -8.78 11.05
C ASP A 160 13.63 -10.23 10.56
N ARG A 161 12.40 -10.68 10.25
CA ARG A 161 11.99 -11.96 9.66
C ARG A 161 12.33 -13.23 10.45
N GLY A 162 13.53 -13.36 11.02
CA GLY A 162 13.91 -14.40 11.96
C GLY A 162 13.47 -14.11 13.39
N ALA A 163 13.50 -15.14 14.24
CA ALA A 163 12.92 -15.10 15.59
C ALA A 163 13.77 -14.40 16.67
N HIS A 164 15.03 -14.05 16.36
CA HIS A 164 16.04 -13.63 17.33
C HIS A 164 16.86 -12.42 16.84
N SER A 165 16.16 -11.38 16.34
CA SER A 165 16.79 -10.18 15.80
C SER A 165 17.62 -9.46 16.86
N LEU A 166 17.12 -9.36 18.11
CA LEU A 166 17.85 -8.70 19.19
C LEU A 166 19.16 -9.41 19.52
N GLU A 167 19.15 -10.75 19.67
CA GLU A 167 20.37 -11.53 19.93
C GLU A 167 21.40 -11.37 18.80
N VAL A 168 20.96 -11.39 17.53
CA VAL A 168 21.83 -11.16 16.37
C VAL A 168 22.46 -9.77 16.42
N ILE A 169 21.65 -8.70 16.46
CA ILE A 169 22.19 -7.34 16.39
C ILE A 169 23.06 -7.02 17.60
N MET A 170 22.67 -7.46 18.81
CA MET A 170 23.45 -7.23 20.01
C MET A 170 24.78 -7.97 20.00
N LEU A 171 24.84 -9.20 19.51
CA LEU A 171 26.11 -9.92 19.40
C LEU A 171 27.05 -9.23 18.41
N VAL A 172 26.58 -8.86 17.22
CA VAL A 172 27.45 -8.22 16.22
C VAL A 172 27.90 -6.82 16.66
N LEU A 173 27.06 -6.06 17.37
CA LEU A 173 27.45 -4.77 17.96
C LEU A 173 28.48 -4.95 19.09
N CYS A 174 28.31 -5.92 19.99
CA CYS A 174 29.31 -6.18 21.04
C CYS A 174 30.66 -6.64 20.44
N LEU A 175 30.63 -7.48 19.41
CA LEU A 175 31.85 -7.90 18.69
C LEU A 175 32.49 -6.72 17.94
N LYS A 176 31.71 -5.81 17.35
CA LYS A 176 32.19 -4.57 16.72
C LYS A 176 32.91 -3.65 17.71
N ILE A 177 32.35 -3.49 18.91
CA ILE A 177 32.93 -2.71 20.01
C ILE A 177 34.23 -3.34 20.51
N LYS A 178 34.24 -4.66 20.75
CA LYS A 178 35.41 -5.37 21.29
C LYS A 178 36.54 -5.48 20.27
N TYR A 179 36.23 -5.71 19.00
CA TYR A 179 37.18 -6.08 17.95
C TYR A 179 37.22 -5.02 16.83
N LYS A 180 37.37 -3.73 17.20
CA LYS A 180 37.27 -2.57 16.31
C LYS A 180 38.12 -2.62 15.02
N LYS A 181 39.19 -3.42 15.00
CA LYS A 181 40.12 -3.60 13.85
C LYS A 181 39.94 -4.90 13.05
N SER A 182 39.08 -5.81 13.49
CA SER A 182 38.82 -7.10 12.84
C SER A 182 37.34 -7.43 12.68
N PHE A 183 36.41 -6.62 13.20
CA PHE A 183 34.98 -6.83 13.02
C PHE A 183 34.35 -5.60 12.38
N PHE A 184 33.86 -5.77 11.15
CA PHE A 184 33.34 -4.70 10.30
C PHE A 184 31.88 -4.96 9.96
N LEU A 185 31.05 -3.92 10.05
CA LEU A 185 29.61 -3.98 9.82
C LEU A 185 29.24 -2.90 8.80
N LEU A 186 28.56 -3.30 7.73
CA LEU A 186 27.88 -2.39 6.82
C LEU A 186 26.38 -2.38 7.13
N ARG A 187 25.70 -1.34 6.66
CA ARG A 187 24.26 -1.17 6.79
C ARG A 187 23.54 -1.90 5.66
N GLY A 188 22.53 -2.71 6.01
CA GLY A 188 21.55 -3.25 5.08
C GLY A 188 20.25 -2.45 5.06
N ASN A 189 19.34 -2.81 4.17
CA ASN A 189 18.09 -2.08 3.99
C ASN A 189 17.07 -2.36 5.10
N HIS A 190 17.27 -3.42 5.89
CA HIS A 190 16.55 -3.70 7.13
C HIS A 190 17.02 -2.83 8.30
N GLU A 191 18.23 -2.28 8.26
CA GLU A 191 18.68 -1.22 9.18
C GLU A 191 18.08 0.17 8.83
N TRP A 192 16.88 0.20 8.26
CA TRP A 192 16.06 1.39 8.05
C TRP A 192 14.70 1.26 8.74
N SER A 193 14.27 2.31 9.45
CA SER A 193 13.14 2.27 10.37
C SER A 193 11.82 1.87 9.74
N LEU A 194 11.55 2.26 8.48
CA LEU A 194 10.32 1.84 7.80
C LEU A 194 10.32 0.38 7.36
N VAL A 195 11.50 -0.25 7.22
CA VAL A 195 11.61 -1.69 6.97
C VAL A 195 11.56 -2.45 8.29
N ASN A 196 12.37 -2.13 9.30
CA ASN A 196 12.36 -2.88 10.57
C ASN A 196 11.15 -2.65 11.50
N ASN A 197 10.35 -1.62 11.23
CA ASN A 197 8.98 -1.52 11.77
C ASN A 197 7.99 -2.44 11.04
N ARG A 198 8.24 -2.77 9.76
CA ARG A 198 7.34 -3.56 8.91
C ARG A 198 7.61 -5.07 8.98
N TYR A 199 8.85 -5.49 9.20
CA TYR A 199 9.26 -6.89 9.15
C TYR A 199 9.58 -7.52 10.52
N GLY A 200 9.26 -6.81 11.61
CA GLY A 200 9.01 -7.40 12.94
C GLY A 200 10.00 -7.06 14.04
N PHE A 201 11.14 -6.41 13.78
CA PHE A 201 12.11 -6.09 14.85
C PHE A 201 11.52 -5.15 15.93
N LYS A 202 10.72 -4.16 15.54
CA LYS A 202 10.00 -3.31 16.51
C LYS A 202 9.09 -4.14 17.41
N ASP A 203 8.32 -5.06 16.81
CA ASP A 203 7.39 -5.91 17.54
C ASP A 203 8.12 -6.89 18.48
N GLU A 204 9.30 -7.39 18.08
CA GLU A 204 10.16 -8.20 18.95
C GLU A 204 10.58 -7.43 20.22
N LEU A 205 11.02 -6.17 20.07
CA LEU A 205 11.42 -5.32 21.19
C LEU A 205 10.23 -4.94 22.08
N GLU A 206 9.10 -4.55 21.49
CA GLU A 206 7.89 -4.22 22.25
C GLU A 206 7.35 -5.42 23.03
N ARG A 207 7.33 -6.61 22.42
CA ARG A 207 6.91 -7.87 23.06
C ARG A 207 7.81 -8.27 24.24
N ARG A 208 9.10 -7.93 24.21
CA ARG A 208 10.08 -8.33 25.24
C ARG A 208 10.19 -7.34 26.40
N PHE A 209 10.05 -6.04 26.14
CA PHE A 209 10.40 -4.99 27.12
C PHE A 209 9.25 -4.09 27.57
N ASN A 210 8.06 -4.18 26.98
CA ASN A 210 6.88 -3.50 27.49
C ASN A 210 6.20 -4.37 28.55
N ASN A 211 5.84 -3.81 29.72
CA ASN A 211 5.17 -4.55 30.80
C ASN A 211 3.68 -4.77 30.55
N VAL A 212 3.31 -5.35 29.40
CA VAL A 212 1.92 -5.65 29.06
C VAL A 212 1.59 -7.09 29.45
N VAL A 213 0.94 -7.26 30.60
CA VAL A 213 0.37 -8.56 31.00
C VAL A 213 -0.81 -8.88 30.05
N VAL A 214 -0.62 -9.89 29.20
CA VAL A 214 -1.68 -10.39 28.32
C VAL A 214 -2.64 -11.26 29.12
N GLY A 215 -3.63 -10.62 29.76
CA GLY A 215 -4.68 -11.35 30.48
C GLY A 215 -5.57 -10.46 31.35
N SER A 216 -6.86 -10.43 31.02
CA SER A 216 -7.97 -9.83 31.77
C SER A 216 -8.04 -8.29 31.85
N THR A 217 -9.28 -7.81 31.88
CA THR A 217 -9.73 -6.42 32.05
C THR A 217 -9.16 -5.75 33.31
N ALA A 218 -8.13 -4.92 33.18
CA ALA A 218 -7.63 -4.05 34.25
C ALA A 218 -7.04 -2.71 33.75
N VAL A 219 -7.88 -1.67 33.83
CA VAL A 219 -7.60 -0.27 34.20
C VAL A 219 -6.14 0.25 34.14
N TRP A 220 -5.93 1.16 33.17
CA TRP A 220 -5.29 2.48 33.32
C TRP A 220 -4.18 2.70 34.37
N ASN A 221 -2.91 2.58 33.94
CA ASN A 221 -1.81 3.48 34.34
C ASN A 221 -0.55 3.16 33.52
N VAL A 222 -0.43 3.70 32.31
CA VAL A 222 0.77 3.55 31.48
C VAL A 222 1.83 4.55 31.99
N LYS A 223 2.89 4.04 32.60
CA LYS A 223 4.08 4.81 32.99
C LYS A 223 5.10 4.80 31.86
N GLU A 224 6.13 5.64 31.98
CA GLU A 224 7.32 5.59 31.12
C GLU A 224 7.97 4.19 31.12
N ASP A 225 7.78 3.43 32.21
CA ASP A 225 8.19 2.03 32.34
C ASP A 225 7.53 1.04 31.35
N ASP A 226 6.44 1.41 30.68
CA ASP A 226 5.61 0.50 29.89
C ASP A 226 5.84 0.61 28.36
N LEU A 227 6.74 1.51 27.93
CA LEU A 227 7.07 1.76 26.52
C LEU A 227 8.55 1.46 26.17
N LYS A 228 9.27 0.76 27.05
CA LYS A 228 10.73 0.60 26.93
C LYS A 228 11.19 -0.10 25.65
N GLY A 229 10.41 -1.06 25.13
CA GLY A 229 10.71 -1.73 23.86
C GLY A 229 10.66 -0.77 22.67
N ARG A 230 9.72 0.19 22.68
CA ARG A 230 9.64 1.24 21.65
C ARG A 230 10.78 2.25 21.75
N LEU A 231 11.15 2.63 22.97
CA LEU A 231 12.30 3.51 23.21
C LEU A 231 13.62 2.86 22.76
N LEU A 232 13.81 1.58 23.05
CA LEU A 232 14.92 0.78 22.51
C LEU A 232 14.91 0.77 20.97
N TRP A 233 13.76 0.51 20.34
CA TRP A 233 13.64 0.52 18.88
C TRP A 233 14.06 1.86 18.25
N TYR A 234 13.71 2.98 18.86
CA TYR A 234 14.23 4.30 18.43
C TYR A 234 15.74 4.39 18.60
N LYS A 235 16.30 3.97 19.74
CA LYS A 235 17.76 3.96 19.98
C LYS A 235 18.51 3.10 18.95
N PHE A 236 18.03 1.89 18.63
CA PHE A 236 18.59 1.05 17.57
C PHE A 236 18.63 1.79 16.22
N ASN A 237 17.52 2.42 15.82
CA ASN A 237 17.46 3.15 14.56
C ASN A 237 18.34 4.41 14.53
N GLU A 238 18.60 5.05 15.68
CA GLU A 238 19.64 6.09 15.75
C GLU A 238 21.04 5.52 15.52
N VAL A 239 21.39 4.34 16.08
CA VAL A 239 22.67 3.67 15.76
C VAL A 239 22.78 3.34 14.28
N PHE A 240 21.72 2.75 13.70
CA PHE A 240 21.68 2.32 12.31
C PHE A 240 21.94 3.45 11.31
N LYS A 241 21.44 4.67 11.57
CA LYS A 241 21.70 5.85 10.74
C LYS A 241 23.18 6.20 10.59
N PHE A 242 24.02 5.81 11.55
CA PHE A 242 25.46 6.04 11.53
C PHE A 242 26.29 4.86 11.04
N MET A 243 25.71 3.69 10.72
CA MET A 243 26.49 2.55 10.23
C MET A 243 27.18 2.87 8.88
N PRO A 244 28.43 2.40 8.63
CA PRO A 244 29.07 2.48 7.32
C PRO A 244 28.22 1.81 6.22
N ILE A 245 28.37 2.27 4.97
CA ILE A 245 27.52 1.85 3.85
C ILE A 245 28.24 0.89 2.91
N THR A 246 29.53 1.10 2.68
CA THR A 246 30.36 0.26 1.80
C THR A 246 31.71 -0.07 2.45
N ALA A 247 32.38 -1.11 1.94
CA ALA A 247 33.77 -1.40 2.28
C ALA A 247 34.63 -1.59 1.04
N LEU A 248 35.91 -1.26 1.12
CA LEU A 248 36.89 -1.50 0.07
C LEU A 248 38.02 -2.38 0.63
N VAL A 249 38.07 -3.64 0.18
CA VAL A 249 39.09 -4.61 0.62
C VAL A 249 40.26 -4.59 -0.36
N MET A 250 41.48 -4.45 0.16
CA MET A 250 42.74 -4.44 -0.62
C MET A 250 42.75 -3.41 -1.79
N ASN A 251 41.99 -2.31 -1.68
CA ASN A 251 41.75 -1.33 -2.75
C ASN A 251 41.23 -1.91 -4.08
N LYS A 252 40.70 -3.14 -4.08
CA LYS A 252 40.34 -3.90 -5.29
C LYS A 252 38.97 -4.59 -5.23
N ILE A 253 38.43 -4.83 -4.04
CA ILE A 253 37.16 -5.53 -3.86
C ILE A 253 36.18 -4.58 -3.16
N LEU A 254 35.19 -4.07 -3.91
CA LEU A 254 34.16 -3.19 -3.38
C LEU A 254 33.01 -4.01 -2.81
N CYS A 255 32.66 -3.78 -1.54
CA CYS A 255 31.62 -4.50 -0.82
C CYS A 255 30.47 -3.55 -0.45
N MET A 256 29.23 -4.00 -0.57
CA MET A 256 28.01 -3.24 -0.30
C MET A 256 26.84 -4.19 0.06
N HIS A 257 25.68 -3.66 0.45
CA HIS A 257 24.50 -4.48 0.67
C HIS A 257 23.77 -4.82 -0.64
N GLY A 258 23.16 -3.82 -1.28
CA GLY A 258 22.37 -3.97 -2.50
C GLY A 258 23.22 -4.03 -3.76
N GLY A 259 23.38 -2.92 -4.50
CA GLY A 259 23.97 -3.00 -5.83
C GLY A 259 24.29 -1.66 -6.48
N LEU A 260 24.30 -1.63 -7.82
CA LEU A 260 24.90 -0.53 -8.57
C LEU A 260 23.90 0.58 -8.92
N SER A 261 24.35 1.83 -8.81
CA SER A 261 23.62 3.01 -9.25
C SER A 261 24.19 3.60 -10.56
N PRO A 262 23.35 4.16 -11.46
CA PRO A 262 23.78 5.06 -12.53
C PRO A 262 24.55 6.29 -12.02
N GLU A 263 24.31 6.71 -10.77
CA GLU A 263 24.97 7.87 -10.15
C GLU A 263 26.36 7.53 -9.59
N LEU A 264 26.72 6.24 -9.51
CA LEU A 264 28.03 5.80 -9.04
C LEU A 264 29.09 6.03 -10.12
N ASN A 265 29.88 7.10 -9.95
CA ASN A 265 30.88 7.55 -10.92
C ASN A 265 32.31 7.48 -10.40
N SER A 266 32.51 7.44 -9.08
CA SER A 266 33.80 7.38 -8.42
C SER A 266 33.67 6.73 -7.03
N LEU A 267 34.79 6.29 -6.46
CA LEU A 267 34.82 5.86 -5.06
C LEU A 267 34.53 7.04 -4.09
N GLU A 268 34.82 8.27 -4.54
CA GLU A 268 34.55 9.51 -3.81
C GLU A 268 33.04 9.76 -3.61
N ASP A 269 32.18 9.29 -4.53
CA ASP A 269 30.72 9.37 -4.37
C ASP A 269 30.24 8.54 -3.17
N LEU A 270 30.87 7.39 -2.90
CA LEU A 270 30.57 6.52 -1.76
C LEU A 270 31.13 7.07 -0.44
N ILE A 271 32.33 7.67 -0.49
CA ILE A 271 32.95 8.35 0.66
C ILE A 271 32.09 9.53 1.12
N ASN A 272 31.50 10.28 0.20
CA ASN A 272 30.72 11.49 0.48
C ASN A 272 29.25 11.24 0.89
N ILE A 273 28.80 9.99 1.01
CA ILE A 273 27.49 9.68 1.63
C ILE A 273 27.54 10.13 3.10
N LYS A 274 26.90 11.26 3.42
CA LYS A 274 26.92 11.86 4.76
C LYS A 274 26.15 10.99 5.75
N ARG A 275 26.71 10.77 6.94
CA ARG A 275 26.02 10.12 8.08
C ARG A 275 25.80 11.13 9.22
N PRO A 276 24.67 11.11 9.94
CA PRO A 276 23.56 10.16 9.82
C PRO A 276 22.81 10.29 8.49
N ALA A 277 22.39 9.16 7.94
CA ALA A 277 21.79 9.08 6.61
C ALA A 277 20.41 8.38 6.66
N ASP A 278 19.42 8.90 5.95
CA ASP A 278 18.26 8.12 5.52
C ASP A 278 18.53 7.58 4.10
N PRO A 279 18.24 6.30 3.80
CA PRO A 279 18.51 5.73 2.48
C PRO A 279 17.88 6.48 1.31
N PHE A 280 16.79 7.22 1.52
CA PHE A 280 16.13 8.01 0.46
C PHE A 280 16.56 9.49 0.41
N ASP A 281 17.56 9.91 1.18
CA ASP A 281 18.16 11.26 1.09
C ASP A 281 18.82 11.51 -0.28
N THR A 282 19.31 10.46 -0.94
CA THR A 282 19.90 10.53 -2.30
C THR A 282 19.54 9.29 -3.12
N VAL A 283 19.46 9.45 -4.45
CA VAL A 283 19.19 8.33 -5.37
C VAL A 283 20.34 7.33 -5.38
N LEU A 284 21.59 7.80 -5.39
CA LEU A 284 22.77 6.95 -5.16
C LEU A 284 22.62 6.05 -3.93
N PHE A 285 22.33 6.60 -2.75
CA PHE A 285 22.26 5.79 -1.52
C PHE A 285 21.10 4.77 -1.57
N ALA A 286 19.91 5.16 -2.06
CA ALA A 286 18.81 4.21 -2.26
C ALA A 286 19.18 3.09 -3.25
N ASP A 287 19.87 3.42 -4.34
CA ASP A 287 20.33 2.45 -5.33
C ASP A 287 21.40 1.50 -4.74
N ILE A 288 22.35 1.96 -3.91
CA ILE A 288 23.34 1.09 -3.23
C ILE A 288 22.66 0.09 -2.29
N MET A 289 21.49 0.43 -1.73
CA MET A 289 20.80 -0.37 -0.72
C MET A 289 19.76 -1.35 -1.28
N TRP A 290 19.16 -1.10 -2.46
CA TRP A 290 18.08 -1.92 -3.05
C TRP A 290 18.30 -2.42 -4.49
N SER A 291 19.41 -2.08 -5.17
CA SER A 291 19.58 -2.48 -6.56
C SER A 291 20.00 -3.94 -6.72
N ASP A 292 19.50 -4.64 -7.73
CA ASP A 292 19.76 -6.07 -8.01
C ASP A 292 20.39 -6.33 -9.40
N PRO A 293 21.27 -7.33 -9.54
CA PRO A 293 21.68 -7.82 -10.85
C PRO A 293 20.48 -8.47 -11.55
N ASP A 294 20.41 -8.34 -12.88
CA ASP A 294 19.34 -8.94 -13.68
C ASP A 294 19.96 -9.69 -14.87
N LEU A 295 19.83 -11.02 -14.83
CA LEU A 295 20.35 -11.95 -15.83
C LEU A 295 19.63 -11.83 -17.19
N GLU A 296 18.41 -11.31 -17.21
CA GLU A 296 17.59 -11.17 -18.43
C GLU A 296 17.75 -9.83 -19.13
N MET A 297 18.40 -8.85 -18.49
CA MET A 297 18.63 -7.57 -19.14
C MET A 297 19.56 -7.71 -20.36
N PRO A 298 19.12 -7.25 -21.55
CA PRO A 298 19.97 -7.21 -22.73
C PRO A 298 21.30 -6.51 -22.45
N ASN A 299 22.39 -7.10 -22.96
CA ASN A 299 23.77 -6.69 -22.69
C ASN A 299 24.56 -6.43 -23.98
N GLY A 300 23.88 -6.07 -25.07
CA GLY A 300 24.51 -5.58 -26.29
C GLY A 300 25.18 -4.21 -26.09
N PRO A 301 26.04 -3.77 -27.04
CA PRO A 301 26.81 -2.53 -26.90
C PRO A 301 25.96 -1.25 -26.78
N SER A 302 24.71 -1.29 -27.26
CA SER A 302 23.76 -0.17 -27.24
C SER A 302 22.62 -0.34 -26.23
N ASP A 303 22.60 -1.43 -25.46
CA ASP A 303 21.50 -1.72 -24.53
C ASP A 303 21.64 -0.93 -23.22
N PRO A 304 20.52 -0.48 -22.61
CA PRO A 304 20.55 0.28 -21.37
C PRO A 304 21.09 -0.58 -20.22
N GLN A 305 22.18 -0.12 -19.60
CA GLN A 305 22.86 -0.81 -18.50
C GLN A 305 22.00 -0.96 -17.23
N TYR A 306 21.05 -0.05 -17.01
CA TYR A 306 20.20 0.03 -15.83
C TYR A 306 18.72 0.21 -16.20
N LYS A 307 17.82 -0.36 -15.39
CA LYS A 307 16.38 -0.07 -15.39
C LYS A 307 15.89 0.12 -13.94
N PRO A 308 14.78 0.83 -13.66
CA PRO A 308 14.21 0.88 -12.32
C PRO A 308 13.79 -0.51 -11.82
N SER A 309 14.08 -0.84 -10.55
CA SER A 309 13.69 -2.13 -9.98
C SER A 309 12.18 -2.20 -9.79
N LYS A 310 11.53 -3.09 -10.56
CA LYS A 310 10.07 -3.30 -10.45
C LYS A 310 9.68 -4.26 -9.33
N VAL A 311 10.64 -5.05 -8.83
CA VAL A 311 10.41 -6.09 -7.83
C VAL A 311 10.62 -5.53 -6.41
N ARG A 312 11.67 -4.72 -6.20
CA ARG A 312 11.95 -4.12 -4.88
C ARG A 312 11.17 -2.84 -4.60
N GLY A 313 10.70 -2.13 -5.63
CA GLY A 313 10.00 -0.84 -5.50
C GLY A 313 10.90 0.36 -5.22
N ALA A 314 12.18 0.12 -4.91
CA ALA A 314 13.27 1.07 -4.82
C ALA A 314 14.51 0.49 -5.53
N GLY A 315 15.52 1.32 -5.83
CA GLY A 315 16.73 0.88 -6.50
C GLY A 315 16.58 0.56 -8.00
N ARG A 316 17.61 -0.08 -8.56
CA ARG A 316 17.72 -0.47 -9.98
C ARG A 316 17.77 -1.98 -10.17
N GLN A 317 17.54 -2.40 -11.41
CA GLN A 317 18.05 -3.65 -11.94
C GLN A 317 19.15 -3.32 -12.96
N PHE A 318 20.25 -4.09 -12.96
CA PHE A 318 21.42 -3.79 -13.79
C PHE A 318 22.02 -5.01 -14.49
N ASN A 319 22.57 -4.81 -15.69
CA ASN A 319 23.10 -5.87 -16.54
C ASN A 319 24.62 -6.10 -16.34
N ALA A 320 25.18 -7.09 -17.04
CA ALA A 320 26.60 -7.41 -16.97
C ALA A 320 27.54 -6.29 -17.47
N ASN A 321 27.07 -5.40 -18.35
CA ASN A 321 27.86 -4.26 -18.83
C ASN A 321 27.91 -3.13 -17.79
N ALA A 322 26.84 -2.96 -17.01
CA ALA A 322 26.82 -2.06 -15.84
C ALA A 322 27.93 -2.43 -14.86
N VAL A 323 28.05 -3.72 -14.51
CA VAL A 323 29.09 -4.21 -13.60
C VAL A 323 30.49 -3.97 -14.17
N LYS A 324 30.74 -4.38 -15.42
CA LYS A 324 32.06 -4.20 -16.05
C LYS A 324 32.46 -2.73 -16.12
N SER A 325 31.55 -1.87 -16.60
CA SER A 325 31.78 -0.43 -16.70
C SER A 325 32.02 0.21 -15.34
N THR A 326 31.28 -0.20 -14.30
CA THR A 326 31.49 0.30 -12.94
C THR A 326 32.81 -0.22 -12.33
N CYS A 327 33.18 -1.49 -12.53
CA CYS A 327 34.49 -2.02 -12.15
C CYS A 327 35.64 -1.22 -12.78
N GLU A 328 35.58 -0.99 -14.09
CA GLU A 328 36.56 -0.20 -14.84
C GLU A 328 36.62 1.26 -14.35
N LYS A 329 35.47 1.90 -14.18
CA LYS A 329 35.34 3.30 -13.75
C LYS A 329 35.86 3.53 -12.32
N LEU A 330 35.61 2.60 -11.42
CA LEU A 330 36.03 2.66 -10.01
C LEU A 330 37.44 2.09 -9.76
N GLY A 331 38.04 1.43 -10.76
CA GLY A 331 39.35 0.76 -10.61
C GLY A 331 39.32 -0.51 -9.75
N VAL A 332 38.16 -1.15 -9.60
CA VAL A 332 37.97 -2.35 -8.75
C VAL A 332 37.88 -3.62 -9.58
N GLU A 333 38.39 -4.72 -9.04
CA GLU A 333 38.47 -6.01 -9.73
C GLU A 333 37.21 -6.87 -9.52
N LEU A 334 36.58 -6.76 -8.34
CA LEU A 334 35.40 -7.52 -7.92
C LEU A 334 34.45 -6.63 -7.12
N ILE A 335 33.15 -6.87 -7.27
CA ILE A 335 32.09 -6.31 -6.41
C ILE A 335 31.45 -7.45 -5.61
N VAL A 336 31.34 -7.29 -4.29
CA VAL A 336 30.69 -8.24 -3.38
C VAL A 336 29.43 -7.58 -2.83
N ARG A 337 28.30 -8.28 -2.88
CA ARG A 337 27.01 -7.79 -2.38
C ARG A 337 26.19 -8.87 -1.66
N ALA A 338 25.09 -8.47 -1.04
CA ALA A 338 24.17 -9.33 -0.30
C ALA A 338 22.73 -9.18 -0.86
N HIS A 339 21.70 -8.95 -0.04
CA HIS A 339 20.35 -8.49 -0.39
C HIS A 339 19.45 -9.40 -1.27
N GLN A 340 20.00 -10.40 -1.97
CA GLN A 340 19.22 -11.32 -2.81
C GLN A 340 19.51 -12.76 -2.39
N VAL A 341 18.46 -13.50 -2.06
CA VAL A 341 18.53 -14.94 -1.78
C VAL A 341 19.05 -15.66 -3.03
N VAL A 342 20.09 -16.46 -2.83
CA VAL A 342 20.72 -17.27 -3.87
C VAL A 342 20.84 -18.71 -3.38
N GLN A 343 20.51 -19.67 -4.26
CA GLN A 343 20.20 -21.05 -3.87
C GLN A 343 21.37 -21.77 -3.17
N ASP A 344 22.60 -21.55 -3.61
CA ASP A 344 23.82 -22.13 -3.02
C ASP A 344 24.51 -21.22 -1.99
N GLY A 345 23.87 -20.12 -1.58
CA GLY A 345 24.41 -19.14 -0.64
C GLY A 345 25.41 -18.15 -1.25
N THR A 346 25.95 -18.43 -2.44
CA THR A 346 26.62 -17.43 -3.28
C THR A 346 26.26 -17.59 -4.77
N GLU A 347 26.37 -16.51 -5.54
CA GLU A 347 26.18 -16.52 -6.99
C GLU A 347 27.11 -15.52 -7.69
N PHE A 348 27.73 -15.91 -8.81
CA PHE A 348 28.60 -15.04 -9.60
C PHE A 348 27.88 -14.42 -10.80
N PHE A 349 28.14 -13.14 -11.05
CA PHE A 349 27.58 -12.38 -12.17
C PHE A 349 28.68 -11.68 -12.99
N ALA A 350 28.30 -11.23 -14.20
CA ALA A 350 29.13 -10.43 -15.10
C ALA A 350 30.53 -11.00 -15.44
N GLY A 351 30.68 -12.34 -15.44
CA GLY A 351 31.97 -12.99 -15.67
C GLY A 351 32.88 -12.99 -14.44
N ARG A 352 32.31 -13.24 -13.25
CA ARG A 352 32.98 -13.19 -11.93
C ARG A 352 33.51 -11.81 -11.54
N ARG A 353 32.91 -10.74 -12.09
CA ARG A 353 33.15 -9.34 -11.68
C ARG A 353 32.22 -8.87 -10.56
N LEU A 354 31.12 -9.59 -10.33
CA LEU A 354 30.28 -9.43 -9.14
C LEU A 354 29.99 -10.80 -8.52
N ILE A 355 29.88 -10.85 -7.20
CA ILE A 355 29.38 -11.99 -6.44
C ILE A 355 28.33 -11.54 -5.41
N THR A 356 27.20 -12.24 -5.38
CA THR A 356 26.19 -12.15 -4.32
C THR A 356 26.49 -13.18 -3.24
N VAL A 357 26.38 -12.80 -1.97
CA VAL A 357 26.60 -13.64 -0.79
C VAL A 357 25.37 -13.51 0.11
N PHE A 358 24.72 -14.62 0.43
CA PHE A 358 23.54 -14.67 1.30
C PHE A 358 23.79 -15.72 2.39
N SER A 359 23.87 -15.31 3.66
CA SER A 359 24.45 -16.15 4.71
C SER A 359 23.43 -16.91 5.56
N ALA A 360 22.13 -16.62 5.44
CA ALA A 360 21.05 -17.33 6.13
C ALA A 360 20.60 -18.60 5.35
N PRO A 361 20.93 -19.84 5.80
CA PRO A 361 20.43 -21.09 5.20
C PRO A 361 18.97 -21.33 5.61
N ASN A 362 18.19 -22.04 4.76
CA ASN A 362 16.75 -22.24 4.96
C ASN A 362 16.07 -20.94 5.42
N TYR A 363 16.24 -19.91 4.60
CA TYR A 363 15.95 -18.53 4.97
C TYR A 363 14.56 -18.39 5.58
N CYS A 364 14.53 -17.95 6.84
CA CYS A 364 13.35 -17.81 7.70
C CYS A 364 12.37 -19.02 7.69
N GLY A 365 12.87 -20.23 7.43
CA GLY A 365 12.08 -21.47 7.39
C GLY A 365 11.32 -21.75 6.09
N GLN A 366 11.45 -20.89 5.07
CA GLN A 366 10.62 -20.91 3.85
C GLN A 366 11.38 -21.38 2.60
N PHE A 367 12.71 -21.31 2.64
CA PHE A 367 13.59 -21.58 1.49
C PHE A 367 14.34 -22.90 1.67
N ASN A 368 14.83 -23.48 0.58
CA ASN A 368 15.75 -24.61 0.65
C ASN A 368 17.18 -24.22 0.21
N ASN A 369 17.57 -22.97 0.49
CA ASN A 369 18.87 -22.43 0.14
C ASN A 369 19.95 -22.81 1.18
N LYS A 370 21.20 -22.81 0.75
CA LYS A 370 22.37 -22.80 1.65
C LYS A 370 22.70 -21.35 2.07
N GLY A 371 23.39 -21.22 3.19
CA GLY A 371 24.08 -19.97 3.56
C GLY A 371 25.49 -19.98 2.96
N GLY A 372 25.94 -18.85 2.41
CA GLY A 372 27.29 -18.70 1.86
C GLY A 372 28.17 -17.79 2.72
N ILE A 373 29.48 -18.05 2.71
CA ILE A 373 30.52 -17.18 3.27
C ILE A 373 31.61 -17.05 2.22
N LEU A 374 32.03 -15.81 1.92
CA LEU A 374 33.14 -15.54 1.02
C LEU A 374 34.41 -15.22 1.82
N HIS A 375 35.40 -16.10 1.77
CA HIS A 375 36.72 -15.82 2.33
C HIS A 375 37.62 -15.19 1.26
N VAL A 376 38.32 -14.11 1.61
CA VAL A 376 39.39 -13.50 0.82
C VAL A 376 40.71 -13.73 1.56
N ASP A 377 41.67 -14.40 0.93
CA ASP A 377 43.00 -14.63 1.52
C ASP A 377 43.92 -13.40 1.36
N ALA A 378 45.11 -13.46 2.00
CA ALA A 378 46.09 -12.37 1.97
C ALA A 378 46.66 -12.04 0.56
N ALA A 379 46.46 -12.91 -0.44
CA ALA A 379 46.82 -12.67 -1.83
C ALA A 379 45.62 -12.16 -2.68
N GLY A 380 44.44 -12.04 -2.10
CA GLY A 380 43.20 -11.67 -2.78
C GLY A 380 42.43 -12.84 -3.40
N THR A 381 42.87 -14.08 -3.17
CA THR A 381 42.16 -15.27 -3.67
C THR A 381 40.83 -15.42 -2.93
N THR A 382 39.75 -15.64 -3.69
CA THR A 382 38.42 -15.86 -3.12
C THR A 382 38.11 -17.36 -3.00
N THR A 383 37.65 -17.79 -1.83
CA THR A 383 37.13 -19.14 -1.58
C THR A 383 35.76 -19.06 -0.91
N ILE A 384 34.87 -19.99 -1.23
CA ILE A 384 33.50 -20.01 -0.71
C ILE A 384 33.38 -21.16 0.30
N LYS A 385 32.86 -20.85 1.50
CA LYS A 385 32.31 -21.85 2.42
C LYS A 385 30.79 -21.83 2.33
N THR A 386 30.15 -22.97 2.57
CA THR A 386 28.68 -23.09 2.57
C THR A 386 28.19 -23.72 3.86
N ILE A 387 27.14 -23.15 4.45
CA ILE A 387 26.42 -23.67 5.61
C ILE A 387 25.13 -24.32 5.12
N ALA A 388 24.94 -25.60 5.46
CA ALA A 388 23.72 -26.33 5.14
C ALA A 388 22.57 -25.96 6.11
N PRO A 389 21.30 -26.10 5.69
CA PRO A 389 20.16 -26.12 6.60
C PRO A 389 20.32 -27.10 7.78
N LEU A 390 19.70 -26.75 8.92
CA LEU A 390 19.48 -27.67 10.04
C LEU A 390 18.38 -28.68 9.67
N VAL A 391 18.48 -29.93 10.16
CA VAL A 391 17.59 -31.03 9.72
C VAL A 391 16.40 -31.22 10.66
N ASN A 392 15.20 -31.30 10.10
CA ASN A 392 13.99 -31.74 10.81
C ASN A 392 13.68 -33.23 10.54
N CYS A 393 13.45 -34.00 11.61
CA CYS A 393 12.89 -35.34 11.52
C CYS A 393 11.38 -35.27 11.19
N VAL A 394 10.97 -35.77 10.03
CA VAL A 394 9.54 -35.91 9.70
C VAL A 394 8.98 -37.18 10.31
N SER A 395 8.12 -37.09 11.33
CA SER A 395 6.87 -37.88 11.41
C SER A 395 5.95 -37.53 12.60
N LYS A 396 4.63 -37.61 12.36
CA LYS A 396 3.49 -37.69 13.30
C LYS A 396 3.02 -36.44 14.06
N THR A 397 2.06 -35.76 13.43
CA THR A 397 0.75 -35.34 13.99
C THR A 397 0.72 -34.76 15.41
N GLY A 398 0.64 -33.44 15.50
CA GLY A 398 0.24 -32.66 16.67
C GLY A 398 0.27 -31.17 16.32
N GLU A 399 -0.77 -30.42 16.64
CA GLU A 399 -0.92 -29.00 16.30
C GLU A 399 0.11 -28.12 17.03
N ILE A 400 0.57 -27.05 16.36
CA ILE A 400 0.58 -25.65 16.83
C ILE A 400 1.15 -24.78 15.68
N ASP A 401 0.36 -23.80 15.23
CA ASP A 401 0.73 -22.83 14.18
C ASP A 401 1.66 -21.74 14.72
N VAL A 402 2.70 -21.39 13.94
CA VAL A 402 3.22 -20.00 13.84
C VAL A 402 3.80 -19.77 12.43
N ASP A 403 2.94 -19.51 11.43
CA ASP A 403 3.41 -19.14 10.08
C ASP A 403 3.86 -17.67 10.03
N ILE A 404 5.16 -17.45 9.79
CA ILE A 404 5.73 -16.17 9.34
C ILE A 404 6.25 -16.41 7.92
N ASP A 405 5.65 -15.74 6.93
CA ASP A 405 5.80 -16.03 5.51
C ASP A 405 6.29 -14.79 4.73
N PHE A 406 7.41 -14.91 3.99
CA PHE A 406 8.06 -13.81 3.26
C PHE A 406 8.97 -14.27 2.08
N ASP A 407 8.32 -14.68 0.98
CA ASP A 407 8.91 -15.11 -0.29
C ASP A 407 9.92 -14.11 -0.92
N GLU A 408 11.20 -14.47 -0.93
CA GLU A 408 12.25 -13.93 -1.81
C GLU A 408 12.71 -14.91 -2.93
N SER A 409 11.82 -15.41 -3.78
CA SER A 409 12.23 -15.88 -5.12
C SER A 409 11.15 -15.80 -6.22
N ALA A 410 11.24 -14.78 -7.07
CA ALA A 410 10.46 -14.72 -8.32
C ALA A 410 11.14 -13.91 -9.46
N GLN A 411 12.45 -14.09 -9.63
CA GLN A 411 13.18 -13.77 -10.87
C GLN A 411 13.90 -15.07 -11.31
N HIS A 412 13.19 -15.96 -11.99
CA HIS A 412 13.15 -16.09 -13.46
C HIS A 412 14.15 -17.14 -13.99
N GLU A 413 13.65 -18.35 -14.23
CA GLU A 413 13.84 -19.01 -15.54
C GLU A 413 12.76 -20.08 -15.76
N VAL A 414 11.91 -19.85 -16.76
CA VAL A 414 11.49 -20.91 -17.69
C VAL A 414 11.47 -20.27 -19.07
N LEU A 415 12.31 -20.78 -19.97
CA LEU A 415 12.10 -20.99 -21.41
C LEU A 415 13.50 -21.28 -21.99
N LYS A 416 13.82 -22.51 -22.41
CA LYS A 416 13.09 -23.22 -23.46
C LYS A 416 12.99 -24.72 -23.20
N GLY A 417 11.82 -25.28 -23.53
CA GLY A 417 11.65 -26.73 -23.61
C GLY A 417 11.97 -27.29 -25.01
N ARG A 418 12.54 -28.50 -25.00
CA ARG A 418 12.48 -29.56 -26.02
C ARG A 418 13.29 -29.39 -27.32
N TYR A 419 14.27 -30.28 -27.49
CA TYR A 419 14.21 -31.33 -28.51
C TYR A 419 14.65 -32.67 -27.90
N LEU A 420 14.04 -33.79 -28.32
CA LEU A 420 14.41 -35.16 -27.96
C LEU A 420 15.36 -35.72 -29.04
N GLY A 421 16.35 -36.53 -28.64
CA GLY A 421 17.18 -37.31 -29.57
C GLY A 421 18.48 -37.81 -28.93
N ASP A 422 18.59 -39.13 -28.75
CA ASP A 422 19.78 -39.78 -28.16
C ASP A 422 21.00 -39.86 -29.10
N ARG A 423 22.16 -40.12 -28.47
CA ARG A 423 23.42 -40.71 -28.98
C ARG A 423 24.58 -39.76 -29.38
N LEU A 424 25.60 -39.79 -28.51
CA LEU A 424 27.03 -39.61 -28.79
C LEU A 424 27.55 -40.67 -29.82
N PRO A 425 28.76 -40.57 -30.43
CA PRO A 425 29.93 -39.81 -29.94
C PRO A 425 30.86 -39.08 -30.96
N ALA A 426 31.85 -38.39 -30.38
CA ALA A 426 33.22 -38.14 -30.88
C ALA A 426 33.49 -37.02 -31.91
N PRO A 427 34.71 -36.42 -31.90
CA PRO A 427 35.02 -35.12 -32.54
C PRO A 427 35.88 -35.24 -33.81
N LEU A 428 36.09 -34.14 -34.55
CA LEU A 428 37.33 -33.80 -35.29
C LEU A 428 37.30 -32.37 -35.91
N GLU A 429 38.44 -31.67 -35.74
CA GLU A 429 39.15 -30.71 -36.64
C GLU A 429 38.47 -29.72 -37.62
N ASP A 430 38.80 -28.44 -37.38
CA ASP A 430 39.56 -27.51 -38.28
C ASP A 430 38.91 -26.81 -39.51
N GLN A 431 39.55 -25.67 -39.81
CA GLN A 431 39.60 -24.87 -41.04
C GLN A 431 38.70 -23.63 -41.21
N SER A 432 39.40 -22.57 -41.61
CA SER A 432 38.96 -21.22 -41.95
C SER A 432 38.51 -21.12 -43.41
N ILE A 433 37.88 -20.00 -43.79
CA ILE A 433 38.21 -19.19 -44.98
C ILE A 433 37.36 -17.90 -45.01
N SER A 434 37.88 -16.89 -45.71
CA SER A 434 37.45 -15.49 -45.77
C SER A 434 36.41 -15.16 -46.86
N ALA A 435 35.77 -13.99 -46.72
CA ALA A 435 35.46 -13.08 -47.83
C ALA A 435 35.11 -11.67 -47.31
N GLU A 436 35.52 -10.62 -48.03
CA GLU A 436 35.39 -9.20 -47.67
C GLU A 436 34.52 -8.42 -48.73
N PRO A 437 34.37 -7.07 -48.76
CA PRO A 437 33.06 -6.44 -48.96
C PRO A 437 32.89 -5.71 -50.31
N ARG A 438 31.72 -5.08 -50.53
CA ARG A 438 31.53 -4.05 -51.59
C ARG A 438 30.51 -2.97 -51.24
N ALA A 439 30.64 -1.81 -51.90
CA ALA A 439 30.10 -0.52 -51.47
C ALA A 439 28.95 0.07 -52.33
N SER A 440 28.48 1.26 -51.92
CA SER A 440 27.33 2.08 -52.38
C SER A 440 27.31 2.54 -53.85
N PRO A 441 26.22 3.22 -54.33
CA PRO A 441 26.18 4.70 -54.29
C PRO A 441 24.81 5.39 -54.00
N ARG A 442 24.78 6.73 -54.06
CA ARG A 442 23.76 7.71 -53.52
C ARG A 442 22.83 8.37 -54.57
N SER A 443 21.68 8.92 -54.11
CA SER A 443 21.00 10.18 -54.56
C SER A 443 19.73 10.45 -53.67
N SER A 444 19.38 11.60 -53.06
CA SER A 444 19.18 13.03 -53.46
C SER A 444 17.72 13.35 -53.93
N LEU A 445 16.97 14.43 -53.56
CA LEU A 445 17.16 15.71 -52.81
C LEU A 445 15.88 16.27 -52.08
N LYS A 446 16.07 16.89 -50.89
CA LYS A 446 15.55 18.21 -50.35
C LYS A 446 14.06 18.58 -50.11
N TYR A 447 13.88 19.38 -49.04
CA TYR A 447 12.71 20.20 -48.62
C TYR A 447 12.73 21.65 -49.18
N PRO A 448 11.60 22.39 -49.06
CA PRO A 448 11.51 23.66 -48.29
C PRO A 448 10.18 23.78 -47.48
N SER A 449 9.86 24.77 -46.64
CA SER A 449 10.49 25.66 -45.63
C SER A 449 9.38 26.60 -45.07
N VAL A 450 9.54 27.18 -43.87
CA VAL A 450 8.49 27.86 -43.04
C VAL A 450 8.24 29.35 -43.42
N PRO A 451 7.22 30.08 -42.87
CA PRO A 451 7.48 30.97 -41.71
C PRO A 451 6.31 31.25 -40.71
N PHE A 452 6.57 32.15 -39.74
CA PHE A 452 5.79 32.63 -38.57
C PHE A 452 5.14 34.03 -38.81
N ASP A 453 4.22 34.60 -38.01
CA ASP A 453 3.38 34.09 -36.89
C ASP A 453 2.05 34.90 -36.63
N PRO A 454 1.95 35.99 -35.81
CA PRO A 454 0.77 36.11 -34.93
C PRO A 454 -0.22 37.26 -35.24
N GLN A 455 -1.49 37.09 -34.80
CA GLN A 455 -2.28 38.10 -34.08
C GLN A 455 -3.66 37.60 -33.59
N MET A 456 -4.13 38.15 -32.46
CA MET A 456 -5.50 38.03 -31.91
C MET A 456 -6.18 39.41 -32.05
N PRO A 457 -7.54 39.54 -32.11
CA PRO A 457 -8.29 39.79 -30.86
C PRO A 457 -9.81 39.43 -30.81
N LEU A 458 -10.31 39.29 -29.57
CA LEU A 458 -11.61 39.74 -29.01
C LEU A 458 -12.99 39.55 -29.73
N GLY A 459 -13.97 39.00 -28.99
CA GLY A 459 -15.29 39.66 -28.83
C GLY A 459 -16.60 38.84 -29.02
N LEU A 460 -17.36 38.66 -27.93
CA LEU A 460 -18.84 38.82 -27.77
C LEU A 460 -19.79 38.12 -28.78
N SER A 461 -20.57 37.10 -28.39
CA SER A 461 -21.88 37.11 -27.67
C SER A 461 -23.11 37.01 -28.58
N ASP A 462 -23.92 35.94 -28.46
CA ASP A 462 -25.36 36.04 -28.11
C ASP A 462 -26.09 34.68 -28.07
N SER A 463 -27.32 34.69 -27.53
CA SER A 463 -28.10 33.52 -27.07
C SER A 463 -29.34 33.22 -27.95
N PRO A 464 -30.05 32.08 -27.75
CA PRO A 464 -30.81 31.41 -28.82
C PRO A 464 -32.33 31.65 -28.84
N GLN A 465 -32.95 31.47 -30.01
CA GLN A 465 -34.39 31.20 -30.12
C GLN A 465 -34.81 30.55 -31.47
N ALA A 466 -35.92 29.81 -31.44
CA ALA A 466 -36.59 29.09 -32.56
C ALA A 466 -35.83 27.86 -33.13
N LEU A 467 -36.48 26.77 -33.57
CA LEU A 467 -37.91 26.55 -33.82
C LEU A 467 -38.33 25.07 -33.57
N ARG A 468 -39.45 24.84 -32.86
CA ARG A 468 -40.18 23.55 -32.83
C ARG A 468 -41.42 23.62 -33.74
N ARG A 469 -41.63 22.63 -34.61
CA ARG A 469 -42.94 22.11 -35.12
C ARG A 469 -42.65 20.80 -35.88
N ARG A 470 -43.16 19.65 -35.41
CA ARG A 470 -44.42 18.96 -35.83
C ARG A 470 -44.38 18.47 -37.29
N LEU A 471 -44.83 17.27 -37.69
CA LEU A 471 -45.30 15.98 -37.09
C LEU A 471 -46.02 15.25 -38.24
N SER A 472 -45.64 14.02 -38.63
CA SER A 472 -46.37 13.02 -39.48
C SER A 472 -45.39 12.17 -40.33
N ALA A 473 -45.61 10.91 -40.71
CA ALA A 473 -46.44 9.81 -40.20
C ALA A 473 -45.97 8.48 -40.88
N GLU A 474 -46.22 7.34 -40.23
CA GLU A 474 -46.35 5.95 -40.75
C GLU A 474 -45.18 5.15 -41.42
N SER A 475 -44.90 4.01 -40.76
CA SER A 475 -44.65 2.63 -41.26
C SER A 475 -43.41 2.20 -42.08
N VAL A 476 -42.49 1.53 -41.37
CA VAL A 476 -42.01 0.14 -41.62
C VAL A 476 -41.41 -0.22 -42.99
N ARG A 477 -40.10 0.01 -43.15
CA ARG A 477 -39.03 -1.01 -43.39
C ARG A 477 -37.71 -0.35 -43.79
N ASP A 478 -36.68 -0.50 -42.95
CA ASP A 478 -35.32 -0.95 -43.30
C ASP A 478 -34.35 -0.67 -42.15
N ALA A 479 -33.28 -1.46 -42.06
CA ALA A 479 -32.38 -1.43 -40.91
C ALA A 479 -31.53 -0.13 -40.88
N PRO A 480 -31.39 0.54 -39.72
CA PRO A 480 -30.53 1.70 -39.64
C PRO A 480 -29.06 1.27 -39.67
N THR A 481 -28.37 1.65 -40.74
CA THR A 481 -26.91 1.64 -40.83
C THR A 481 -26.31 2.31 -39.59
N VAL A 482 -25.45 1.60 -38.87
CA VAL A 482 -24.76 2.15 -37.70
C VAL A 482 -23.92 3.34 -38.15
N LEU A 483 -24.32 4.55 -37.74
CA LEU A 483 -23.51 5.76 -37.89
C LEU A 483 -22.23 5.57 -37.07
N THR A 484 -21.14 5.28 -37.78
CA THR A 484 -19.81 5.09 -37.19
C THR A 484 -19.31 6.42 -36.62
N THR A 485 -19.50 6.64 -35.32
CA THR A 485 -18.84 7.71 -34.58
C THR A 485 -17.32 7.55 -34.69
N ALA A 486 -16.62 8.61 -35.07
CA ALA A 486 -15.17 8.63 -35.20
C ALA A 486 -14.46 8.20 -33.90
N PRO A 487 -13.29 7.55 -33.97
CA PRO A 487 -12.59 7.04 -32.78
C PRO A 487 -12.17 8.19 -31.85
N MET A 488 -12.58 8.11 -30.58
CA MET A 488 -12.28 9.12 -29.57
C MET A 488 -10.78 9.16 -29.24
N SER A 489 -10.22 10.37 -29.16
CA SER A 489 -8.80 10.59 -28.89
C SER A 489 -8.38 10.13 -27.48
N SER A 490 -7.35 9.29 -27.41
CA SER A 490 -6.91 8.60 -26.20
C SER A 490 -6.04 9.47 -25.26
N LYS A 491 -6.63 10.46 -24.59
CA LYS A 491 -5.99 11.09 -23.42
C LYS A 491 -6.18 10.20 -22.19
N LYS A 492 -5.09 9.72 -21.59
CA LYS A 492 -5.12 8.94 -20.34
C LYS A 492 -5.73 9.79 -19.22
N ARG A 493 -6.90 9.40 -18.74
CA ARG A 493 -7.58 10.05 -17.61
C ARG A 493 -7.24 9.38 -16.28
N PRO A 494 -7.34 10.10 -15.14
CA PRO A 494 -7.45 9.46 -13.85
C PRO A 494 -8.68 8.53 -13.81
N ARG A 495 -8.57 7.43 -13.04
CA ARG A 495 -9.53 6.33 -12.95
C ARG A 495 -10.03 6.21 -11.51
N ALA A 496 -11.33 6.06 -11.35
CA ALA A 496 -12.01 6.12 -10.06
C ALA A 496 -11.44 5.19 -8.97
N PRO A 497 -11.45 5.62 -7.71
CA PRO A 497 -11.45 4.75 -6.55
C PRO A 497 -12.89 4.31 -6.21
N MET A 498 -13.09 3.06 -5.80
CA MET A 498 -14.28 2.66 -5.04
C MET A 498 -13.91 2.64 -3.57
N CYS A 499 -14.82 3.05 -2.69
CA CYS A 499 -14.46 3.25 -1.29
C CYS A 499 -15.53 2.71 -0.34
N GLY A 500 -15.08 2.25 0.83
CA GLY A 500 -15.96 2.03 1.97
C GLY A 500 -15.86 3.23 2.90
N ILE A 501 -16.98 3.80 3.32
CA ILE A 501 -17.03 4.89 4.30
C ILE A 501 -17.84 4.47 5.52
N LEU A 502 -17.43 4.96 6.68
CA LEU A 502 -18.00 4.65 7.99
C LEU A 502 -18.08 5.92 8.84
N GLY A 503 -19.14 6.05 9.63
CA GLY A 503 -19.37 7.10 10.61
C GLY A 503 -20.03 6.49 11.85
N LEU A 504 -19.49 6.77 13.03
CA LEU A 504 -19.96 6.26 14.32
C LEU A 504 -20.06 7.40 15.32
N ILE A 505 -21.13 7.47 16.09
CA ILE A 505 -21.25 8.42 17.20
C ILE A 505 -21.98 7.79 18.39
N LEU A 506 -21.45 7.99 19.59
CA LEU A 506 -22.03 7.49 20.84
C LEU A 506 -23.25 8.30 21.27
N ALA A 507 -24.25 7.60 21.78
CA ALA A 507 -25.42 8.25 22.37
C ALA A 507 -25.04 9.07 23.61
N GLU A 508 -25.90 10.01 24.00
CA GLU A 508 -25.68 10.83 25.19
C GLU A 508 -25.62 9.97 26.47
N GLY A 509 -24.76 10.35 27.42
CA GLY A 509 -24.50 9.56 28.64
C GLY A 509 -23.62 8.31 28.46
N VAL A 510 -23.34 7.86 27.22
CA VAL A 510 -22.45 6.70 26.97
C VAL A 510 -20.98 7.13 27.06
N PRO A 511 -20.14 6.44 27.85
CA PRO A 511 -18.71 6.77 27.98
C PRO A 511 -17.91 6.40 26.72
N PRO A 512 -16.82 7.12 26.40
CA PRO A 512 -15.94 6.80 25.28
C PRO A 512 -15.11 5.53 25.54
N GLY A 513 -14.44 5.02 24.49
CA GLY A 513 -13.46 3.93 24.57
C GLY A 513 -13.77 2.69 23.73
N ALA A 514 -15.03 2.34 23.51
CA ALA A 514 -15.41 1.19 22.66
C ALA A 514 -15.43 1.51 21.15
N LEU A 515 -15.55 2.79 20.81
CA LEU A 515 -15.74 3.29 19.44
C LEU A 515 -14.59 2.95 18.47
N PRO A 516 -13.29 2.99 18.85
CA PRO A 516 -12.20 2.72 17.92
C PRO A 516 -12.17 1.29 17.39
N VAL A 517 -12.49 0.30 18.24
CA VAL A 517 -12.57 -1.11 17.84
C VAL A 517 -13.75 -1.31 16.88
N MET A 518 -14.94 -0.79 17.21
CA MET A 518 -16.11 -0.84 16.33
C MET A 518 -15.86 -0.17 14.96
N ALA A 519 -15.06 0.88 14.92
CA ALA A 519 -14.67 1.53 13.67
C ALA A 519 -13.75 0.63 12.81
N VAL A 520 -12.77 -0.04 13.43
CA VAL A 520 -11.88 -0.99 12.75
C VAL A 520 -12.63 -2.23 12.28
N ASP A 521 -13.55 -2.77 13.07
CA ASP A 521 -14.39 -3.90 12.68
C ASP A 521 -15.28 -3.54 11.48
N GLY A 522 -15.92 -2.37 11.51
CA GLY A 522 -16.74 -1.87 10.40
C GLY A 522 -15.92 -1.60 9.13
N LEU A 523 -14.71 -1.05 9.25
CA LEU A 523 -13.79 -0.91 8.12
C LEU A 523 -13.30 -2.26 7.60
N THR A 524 -13.02 -3.23 8.48
CA THR A 524 -12.65 -4.61 8.07
C THR A 524 -13.80 -5.27 7.30
N ALA A 525 -15.05 -5.06 7.75
CA ALA A 525 -16.24 -5.54 7.04
C ALA A 525 -16.46 -4.87 5.67
N LEU A 526 -15.90 -3.68 5.44
CA LEU A 526 -15.86 -2.96 4.14
C LEU A 526 -14.55 -3.15 3.37
N GLN A 527 -13.66 -4.08 3.76
CA GLN A 527 -12.34 -4.24 3.14
C GLN A 527 -12.44 -4.59 1.64
N HIS A 528 -13.49 -5.29 1.21
CA HIS A 528 -13.72 -5.60 -0.21
C HIS A 528 -13.94 -4.36 -1.09
N ARG A 529 -14.37 -3.22 -0.51
CA ARG A 529 -14.52 -1.96 -1.25
C ARG A 529 -13.20 -1.27 -1.54
N GLY A 530 -12.16 -1.47 -0.72
CA GLY A 530 -10.88 -0.81 -0.87
C GLY A 530 -9.80 -1.45 0.00
N THR A 531 -8.61 -1.71 -0.58
CA THR A 531 -7.53 -2.48 0.06
C THR A 531 -6.16 -1.81 -0.08
N GLU A 532 -6.11 -0.51 -0.37
CA GLU A 532 -4.87 0.20 -0.74
C GLU A 532 -4.46 1.25 0.29
N SER A 533 -5.44 1.85 0.97
CA SER A 533 -5.21 2.57 2.22
C SER A 533 -6.45 2.56 3.10
N SER A 534 -6.23 2.77 4.39
CA SER A 534 -7.29 3.00 5.37
C SER A 534 -7.01 4.29 6.14
N GLY A 535 -8.06 4.96 6.61
CA GLY A 535 -7.94 6.12 7.46
C GLY A 535 -9.11 6.29 8.42
N LEU A 536 -8.80 6.84 9.59
CA LEU A 536 -9.72 7.02 10.71
C LEU A 536 -9.47 8.40 11.35
N VAL A 537 -10.55 9.11 11.62
CA VAL A 537 -10.56 10.42 12.29
C VAL A 537 -11.57 10.36 13.43
N GLY A 538 -11.23 10.92 14.59
CA GLY A 538 -12.10 10.93 15.77
C GLY A 538 -12.15 12.29 16.45
N SER A 539 -13.27 12.57 17.10
CA SER A 539 -13.50 13.78 17.90
C SER A 539 -14.13 13.42 19.25
N ASP A 540 -13.83 14.23 20.27
CA ASP A 540 -14.27 14.06 21.65
C ASP A 540 -15.65 14.69 21.94
N GLY A 541 -16.25 15.37 20.97
CA GLY A 541 -17.54 16.06 21.14
C GLY A 541 -17.43 17.45 21.77
N ILE A 542 -16.21 17.92 22.07
CA ILE A 542 -15.95 19.12 22.88
C ILE A 542 -15.07 20.11 22.13
N HIS A 543 -13.91 19.67 21.62
CA HIS A 543 -12.88 20.56 21.10
C HIS A 543 -12.97 20.74 19.58
N ARG A 544 -13.70 21.80 19.13
CA ARG A 544 -13.91 22.09 17.69
C ARG A 544 -12.65 22.21 16.83
N ASN A 545 -11.49 22.49 17.42
CA ASN A 545 -10.21 22.65 16.71
C ASN A 545 -9.27 21.45 16.87
N GLN A 546 -9.74 20.32 17.42
CA GLN A 546 -8.93 19.12 17.67
C GLN A 546 -9.66 17.86 17.17
N MET A 547 -8.93 17.03 16.43
CA MET A 547 -9.37 15.70 15.99
C MET A 547 -8.16 14.76 15.99
N THR A 548 -8.33 13.54 16.48
CA THR A 548 -7.31 12.48 16.35
C THR A 548 -7.35 11.94 14.93
N ILE A 549 -6.19 11.69 14.32
CA ILE A 549 -6.06 11.17 12.95
C ILE A 549 -5.07 9.99 12.92
N GLN A 550 -5.48 8.89 12.29
CA GLN A 550 -4.64 7.73 11.96
C GLN A 550 -4.93 7.30 10.53
N LYS A 551 -3.89 7.22 9.69
CA LYS A 551 -3.99 6.91 8.25
C LYS A 551 -2.76 6.14 7.80
N GLY A 552 -2.92 5.24 6.84
CA GLY A 552 -1.80 4.48 6.28
C GLY A 552 -2.18 3.72 5.00
N THR A 553 -1.17 3.32 4.25
CA THR A 553 -1.32 2.41 3.10
C THR A 553 -1.45 0.96 3.56
N GLY A 554 -2.17 0.14 2.78
CA GLY A 554 -2.42 -1.28 3.09
C GLY A 554 -3.86 -1.59 3.48
N LEU A 555 -4.05 -2.78 4.04
CA LEU A 555 -5.31 -3.26 4.63
C LEU A 555 -5.57 -2.58 5.98
N VAL A 556 -6.80 -2.67 6.47
CA VAL A 556 -7.22 -2.16 7.78
C VAL A 556 -6.31 -2.69 8.90
N ARG A 557 -6.03 -3.99 8.90
CA ARG A 557 -5.11 -4.64 9.86
C ARG A 557 -3.67 -4.10 9.78
N ASP A 558 -3.23 -3.63 8.61
CA ASP A 558 -1.86 -3.16 8.39
C ASP A 558 -1.71 -1.68 8.84
N VAL A 559 -2.83 -0.95 8.96
CA VAL A 559 -2.87 0.49 9.28
C VAL A 559 -3.15 0.77 10.77
N TYR A 560 -3.86 -0.13 11.45
CA TYR A 560 -4.25 0.05 12.86
C TYR A 560 -3.61 -0.99 13.79
N SER A 561 -2.63 -0.53 14.57
CA SER A 561 -2.17 -1.23 15.78
C SER A 561 -3.02 -0.85 17.00
N ASN A 562 -2.99 -1.65 18.06
CA ASN A 562 -3.62 -1.32 19.34
C ASN A 562 -3.15 0.04 19.90
N GLU A 563 -1.86 0.39 19.73
CA GLU A 563 -1.31 1.71 20.05
C GLU A 563 -2.05 2.82 19.29
N SER A 564 -2.22 2.66 17.98
CA SER A 564 -2.86 3.67 17.14
C SER A 564 -4.32 3.91 17.53
N LEU A 565 -5.01 2.87 18.02
CA LEU A 565 -6.40 2.94 18.48
C LEU A 565 -6.53 3.60 19.87
N MET A 566 -5.55 3.45 20.75
CA MET A 566 -5.51 4.15 22.05
C MET A 566 -5.50 5.68 21.91
N ARG A 567 -5.03 6.22 20.77
CA ARG A 567 -5.09 7.67 20.45
C ARG A 567 -6.54 8.18 20.33
N PHE A 568 -7.51 7.29 20.10
CA PHE A 568 -8.94 7.60 19.96
C PHE A 568 -9.76 7.23 21.21
N LYS A 569 -9.11 6.89 22.33
CA LYS A 569 -9.76 6.44 23.57
C LYS A 569 -10.87 7.39 24.08
N ASP A 570 -10.70 8.69 23.89
CA ASP A 570 -11.61 9.76 24.32
C ASP A 570 -12.61 10.17 23.23
N SER A 571 -12.55 9.55 22.04
CA SER A 571 -13.44 9.88 20.92
C SER A 571 -14.86 9.38 21.16
N VAL A 572 -15.83 10.26 20.92
CA VAL A 572 -17.27 10.00 20.99
C VAL A 572 -17.93 10.01 19.61
N ALA A 573 -17.26 10.58 18.60
CA ALA A 573 -17.62 10.53 17.20
C ALA A 573 -16.38 10.15 16.35
N MET A 574 -16.56 9.33 15.32
CA MET A 574 -15.49 8.85 14.45
C MET A 574 -15.97 8.70 12.99
N VAL A 575 -15.07 8.97 12.04
CA VAL A 575 -15.26 8.72 10.60
C VAL A 575 -14.10 7.91 10.07
N GLY A 576 -14.42 6.85 9.31
CA GLY A 576 -13.46 5.92 8.71
C GLY A 576 -13.61 5.82 7.19
N HIS A 577 -12.54 5.42 6.51
CA HIS A 577 -12.54 5.23 5.07
C HIS A 577 -11.54 4.15 4.60
N ASN A 578 -12.00 3.22 3.76
CA ASN A 578 -11.17 2.29 2.97
C ASN A 578 -11.06 2.75 1.51
N ARG A 579 -9.83 2.84 0.99
CA ARG A 579 -9.53 3.30 -0.38
C ARG A 579 -9.16 2.15 -1.31
N TYR A 580 -9.77 2.13 -2.49
CA TYR A 580 -9.24 1.52 -3.72
C TYR A 580 -8.58 2.65 -4.55
N SER A 581 -7.69 2.38 -5.50
CA SER A 581 -7.17 3.44 -6.38
C SER A 581 -6.72 2.91 -7.72
N THR A 582 -7.07 3.63 -8.79
CA THR A 582 -6.42 3.41 -10.09
C THR A 582 -5.88 4.66 -10.76
N ALA A 583 -5.97 5.84 -10.12
CA ALA A 583 -5.18 7.03 -10.43
C ALA A 583 -5.05 8.00 -9.24
N GLY A 584 -4.36 9.11 -9.47
CA GLY A 584 -3.67 9.89 -8.44
C GLY A 584 -2.27 9.31 -8.18
N MET A 585 -1.36 10.12 -7.65
CA MET A 585 -0.05 9.62 -7.20
C MET A 585 -0.27 8.53 -6.13
N LYS A 586 0.22 7.32 -6.40
CA LYS A 586 -0.29 6.11 -5.73
C LYS A 586 0.11 5.98 -4.27
N ASP A 587 1.18 6.65 -3.88
CA ASP A 587 1.87 6.43 -2.60
C ASP A 587 1.91 7.69 -1.72
N ALA A 588 1.21 8.77 -2.11
CA ALA A 588 1.15 10.00 -1.32
C ALA A 588 0.17 9.86 -0.15
N ILE A 589 0.69 9.96 1.09
CA ILE A 589 -0.12 9.94 2.33
C ILE A 589 -1.23 11.01 2.35
N ASN A 590 -1.01 12.12 1.64
CA ASN A 590 -1.96 13.23 1.48
C ASN A 590 -3.25 12.81 0.72
N CYS A 591 -3.21 11.73 -0.07
CA CYS A 591 -4.37 11.21 -0.81
C CYS A 591 -5.24 10.26 0.04
N ILE A 592 -4.89 10.01 1.31
CA ILE A 592 -5.62 9.08 2.18
C ILE A 592 -6.74 9.82 2.92
N GLN A 593 -7.97 9.40 2.67
CA GLN A 593 -9.18 9.85 3.36
C GLN A 593 -9.30 9.26 4.78
N PRO A 594 -10.15 9.80 5.68
CA PRO A 594 -10.96 11.01 5.54
C PRO A 594 -10.11 12.27 5.48
N PHE A 595 -10.41 13.20 4.57
CA PHE A 595 -9.74 14.51 4.56
C PHE A 595 -10.15 15.31 5.79
N VAL A 596 -9.23 16.07 6.38
CA VAL A 596 -9.50 16.96 7.53
C VAL A 596 -9.04 18.35 7.17
N VAL A 597 -9.97 19.31 7.19
CA VAL A 597 -9.72 20.70 6.78
C VAL A 597 -10.08 21.64 7.93
N HIS A 598 -9.22 22.63 8.18
CA HIS A 598 -9.48 23.67 9.16
C HIS A 598 -10.33 24.78 8.53
N THR A 599 -11.53 25.00 9.09
CA THR A 599 -12.48 26.02 8.64
C THR A 599 -12.66 27.10 9.71
N ALA A 600 -13.43 28.15 9.42
CA ALA A 600 -13.85 29.11 10.44
C ALA A 600 -14.72 28.45 11.54
N ALA A 601 -15.46 27.38 11.21
CA ALA A 601 -16.26 26.60 12.15
C ALA A 601 -15.47 25.61 13.00
N GLY A 602 -14.15 25.48 12.76
CA GLY A 602 -13.29 24.45 13.34
C GLY A 602 -12.89 23.39 12.31
N LEU A 603 -12.40 22.25 12.79
CA LEU A 603 -12.04 21.11 11.94
C LEU A 603 -13.29 20.42 11.39
N VAL A 604 -13.26 20.10 10.09
CA VAL A 604 -14.26 19.28 9.42
C VAL A 604 -13.56 18.08 8.80
N ALA A 605 -14.04 16.87 9.09
CA ALA A 605 -13.58 15.64 8.46
C ALA A 605 -14.56 15.17 7.38
N VAL A 606 -14.08 14.72 6.22
CA VAL A 606 -14.90 14.26 5.09
C VAL A 606 -14.40 12.92 4.56
N ALA A 607 -15.29 11.93 4.50
CA ALA A 607 -15.09 10.67 3.80
C ALA A 607 -16.08 10.54 2.63
N HIS A 608 -15.58 10.12 1.47
CA HIS A 608 -16.25 10.13 0.18
C HIS A 608 -16.14 8.78 -0.54
N ASN A 609 -17.28 8.26 -1.01
CA ASN A 609 -17.39 7.16 -1.95
C ASN A 609 -18.19 7.61 -3.18
N GLY A 610 -17.52 7.81 -4.32
CA GLY A 610 -18.12 8.40 -5.52
C GLY A 610 -17.06 8.88 -6.52
N GLU A 611 -17.44 9.75 -7.45
CA GLU A 611 -16.55 10.34 -8.46
C GLU A 611 -17.09 11.70 -8.95
N LEU A 612 -16.21 12.59 -9.41
CA LEU A 612 -16.57 13.85 -10.08
C LEU A 612 -16.35 13.75 -11.61
N VAL A 613 -17.42 13.91 -12.41
CA VAL A 613 -17.42 13.89 -13.88
C VAL A 613 -16.84 15.18 -14.42
N ASP A 614 -17.23 16.31 -13.82
CA ASP A 614 -16.78 17.65 -14.17
C ASP A 614 -15.55 18.10 -13.35
N ALA A 615 -14.81 17.16 -12.76
CA ALA A 615 -13.71 17.41 -11.82
C ALA A 615 -12.73 18.50 -12.27
N THR A 616 -12.39 18.57 -13.57
CA THR A 616 -11.51 19.61 -14.12
C THR A 616 -12.12 21.00 -14.08
N LYS A 617 -13.39 21.14 -14.44
CA LYS A 617 -14.15 22.41 -14.41
C LYS A 617 -14.34 22.87 -12.97
N THR A 618 -14.75 21.96 -12.10
CA THR A 618 -14.97 22.19 -10.67
C THR A 618 -13.66 22.54 -9.96
N ARG A 619 -12.54 21.89 -10.28
CA ARG A 619 -11.19 22.24 -9.82
C ARG A 619 -10.79 23.64 -10.24
N ASN A 620 -10.92 23.98 -11.53
CA ASN A 620 -10.55 25.29 -12.04
C ASN A 620 -11.38 26.41 -11.39
N ASN A 621 -12.69 26.21 -11.24
CA ASN A 621 -13.57 27.15 -10.56
C ASN A 621 -13.15 27.38 -9.09
N LEU A 622 -12.79 26.32 -8.37
CA LEU A 622 -12.39 26.41 -6.97
C LEU A 622 -11.01 27.07 -6.79
N LEU A 623 -10.03 26.72 -7.65
CA LEU A 623 -8.71 27.36 -7.68
C LEU A 623 -8.80 28.86 -8.01
N ASN A 624 -9.63 29.23 -8.99
CA ASN A 624 -9.88 30.64 -9.36
C ASN A 624 -10.54 31.46 -8.23
N GLN A 625 -11.15 30.80 -7.24
CA GLN A 625 -11.72 31.41 -6.04
C GLN A 625 -10.71 31.49 -4.87
N GLY A 626 -9.44 31.13 -5.11
CA GLY A 626 -8.35 31.23 -4.14
C GLY A 626 -8.23 30.06 -3.16
N VAL A 627 -8.95 28.95 -3.39
CA VAL A 627 -8.87 27.76 -2.54
C VAL A 627 -7.83 26.78 -3.08
N GLY A 628 -6.78 26.55 -2.31
CA GLY A 628 -5.69 25.63 -2.68
C GLY A 628 -6.07 24.15 -2.59
N LEU A 629 -5.36 23.32 -3.37
CA LEU A 629 -5.49 21.86 -3.39
C LEU A 629 -4.09 21.24 -3.31
N SER A 630 -3.94 20.21 -2.49
CA SER A 630 -2.69 19.51 -2.18
C SER A 630 -2.49 18.25 -3.05
N THR A 631 -3.55 17.81 -3.72
CA THR A 631 -3.63 16.57 -4.50
C THR A 631 -4.38 16.79 -5.82
N ASP A 632 -4.22 15.85 -6.75
CA ASP A 632 -5.02 15.74 -7.97
C ASP A 632 -6.37 15.02 -7.77
N GLY A 633 -6.65 14.53 -6.55
CA GLY A 633 -7.84 13.77 -6.21
C GLY A 633 -9.15 14.58 -6.27
N ASP A 634 -10.21 13.91 -6.69
CA ASP A 634 -11.60 14.38 -6.62
C ASP A 634 -12.10 14.53 -5.17
N SER A 635 -11.59 13.70 -4.28
CA SER A 635 -12.05 13.57 -2.91
C SER A 635 -11.54 14.72 -2.02
N GLU A 636 -10.36 15.27 -2.32
CA GLU A 636 -9.93 16.56 -1.73
C GLU A 636 -10.76 17.71 -2.31
N LEU A 637 -11.05 17.69 -3.62
CA LEU A 637 -11.87 18.71 -4.28
C LEU A 637 -13.27 18.79 -3.65
N ILE A 638 -13.94 17.66 -3.42
CA ILE A 638 -15.22 17.60 -2.67
C ILE A 638 -15.04 18.10 -1.23
N CYS A 639 -13.98 17.67 -0.53
CA CYS A 639 -13.73 18.12 0.84
C CYS A 639 -13.57 19.64 0.93
N GLN A 640 -12.84 20.26 -0.01
CA GLN A 640 -12.64 21.71 -0.05
C GLN A 640 -13.92 22.47 -0.45
N LEU A 641 -14.77 21.92 -1.32
CA LEU A 641 -16.10 22.48 -1.60
C LEU A 641 -16.97 22.52 -0.34
N ILE A 642 -17.03 21.40 0.40
CA ILE A 642 -17.76 21.28 1.67
C ILE A 642 -17.19 22.23 2.73
N ALA A 643 -15.87 22.24 2.91
CA ALA A 643 -15.18 23.10 3.87
C ALA A 643 -15.43 24.58 3.57
N LYS A 644 -15.41 24.97 2.29
CA LYS A 644 -15.74 26.33 1.83
C LYS A 644 -17.21 26.69 2.11
N ALA A 645 -18.15 25.81 1.82
CA ALA A 645 -19.58 26.04 2.08
C ALA A 645 -19.84 26.27 3.59
N ILE A 646 -19.29 25.41 4.44
CA ILE A 646 -19.36 25.54 5.91
C ILE A 646 -18.70 26.86 6.36
N ALA A 647 -17.55 27.24 5.80
CA ALA A 647 -16.86 28.48 6.17
C ALA A 647 -17.59 29.76 5.73
N LEU A 648 -18.25 29.78 4.57
CA LEU A 648 -18.97 30.96 4.06
C LEU A 648 -20.13 31.37 4.98
N ASN A 649 -20.81 30.39 5.61
CA ASN A 649 -21.94 30.63 6.50
C ASN A 649 -21.57 31.42 7.77
N MET A 650 -20.29 31.47 8.16
CA MET A 650 -19.83 32.26 9.31
C MET A 650 -19.81 33.78 9.09
N LYS A 651 -19.85 34.28 7.84
CA LYS A 651 -19.80 35.72 7.57
C LYS A 651 -21.07 36.49 7.97
N CYS A 652 -22.11 35.79 8.44
CA CYS A 652 -23.46 36.34 8.65
C CYS A 652 -23.91 36.34 10.13
N ARG A 653 -23.00 36.36 11.13
CA ARG A 653 -23.35 36.01 12.53
C ARG A 653 -22.81 36.85 13.68
N HIS A 654 -23.57 36.78 14.78
CA HIS A 654 -23.23 37.14 16.15
C HIS A 654 -23.41 35.91 17.08
N ASP A 655 -22.77 35.94 18.25
CA ASP A 655 -23.00 35.11 19.46
C ASP A 655 -23.54 33.68 19.29
N GLY A 656 -22.62 32.71 19.18
CA GLY A 656 -22.87 31.31 19.53
C GLY A 656 -23.70 30.47 18.55
N ASP A 657 -24.41 31.06 17.60
CA ASP A 657 -25.01 30.33 16.47
C ASP A 657 -23.89 29.86 15.51
N PHE A 658 -23.88 28.57 15.17
CA PHE A 658 -22.80 27.95 14.39
C PHE A 658 -23.14 27.78 12.91
N GLY A 659 -24.42 27.66 12.56
CA GLY A 659 -24.75 27.17 11.23
C GLY A 659 -26.19 26.77 11.01
N ASN A 660 -26.60 26.86 9.75
CA ASN A 660 -27.41 25.79 9.19
C ASN A 660 -26.53 25.02 8.20
N ILE A 661 -25.56 24.27 8.76
CA ILE A 661 -24.60 23.44 8.00
C ILE A 661 -25.35 22.52 7.03
N GLN A 662 -26.51 22.03 7.46
CA GLN A 662 -27.38 21.15 6.69
C GLN A 662 -27.85 21.82 5.37
N LYS A 663 -28.21 23.10 5.41
CA LYS A 663 -28.55 23.88 4.19
C LYS A 663 -27.33 24.18 3.32
N GLU A 664 -26.18 24.51 3.90
CA GLU A 664 -24.96 24.76 3.13
C GLU A 664 -24.46 23.52 2.38
N LEU A 665 -24.50 22.36 3.06
CA LEU A 665 -24.26 21.07 2.43
C LEU A 665 -25.26 20.83 1.30
N ALA A 666 -26.55 21.09 1.51
CA ALA A 666 -27.55 20.92 0.45
C ALA A 666 -27.33 21.84 -0.75
N VAL A 667 -26.98 23.12 -0.53
CA VAL A 667 -26.69 24.06 -1.62
C VAL A 667 -25.45 23.61 -2.38
N ALA A 668 -24.31 23.45 -1.70
CA ALA A 668 -23.04 23.09 -2.34
C ALA A 668 -23.10 21.74 -3.05
N MET A 669 -23.73 20.74 -2.44
CA MET A 669 -23.83 19.40 -3.02
C MET A 669 -24.92 19.26 -4.10
N SER A 670 -25.88 20.20 -4.19
CA SER A 670 -26.83 20.26 -5.31
C SER A 670 -26.21 20.75 -6.62
N GLU A 671 -25.10 21.50 -6.56
CA GLU A 671 -24.33 21.91 -7.74
C GLU A 671 -23.41 20.79 -8.26
N VAL A 672 -23.06 19.82 -7.43
CA VAL A 672 -22.19 18.68 -7.77
C VAL A 672 -22.98 17.64 -8.57
N ARG A 673 -22.75 17.59 -9.88
CA ARG A 673 -23.53 16.78 -10.83
C ARG A 673 -23.09 15.31 -10.94
N THR A 674 -22.94 14.58 -9.84
CA THR A 674 -22.46 13.19 -9.87
C THR A 674 -22.97 12.24 -8.78
N SER A 675 -22.50 10.99 -8.87
CA SER A 675 -22.54 9.95 -7.82
C SER A 675 -21.68 10.33 -6.61
N TYR A 676 -22.27 10.36 -5.42
CA TYR A 676 -21.55 10.38 -4.15
C TYR A 676 -22.38 9.82 -2.99
N SER A 677 -21.71 9.09 -2.10
CA SER A 677 -22.08 8.96 -0.69
C SER A 677 -21.00 9.65 0.13
N LEU A 678 -21.41 10.46 1.10
CA LEU A 678 -20.53 11.29 1.92
C LEU A 678 -20.86 11.14 3.40
N ILE A 679 -19.81 11.14 4.22
CA ILE A 679 -19.87 11.26 5.66
C ILE A 679 -19.02 12.48 6.04
N VAL A 680 -19.67 13.51 6.57
CA VAL A 680 -19.05 14.77 7.00
C VAL A 680 -19.17 14.87 8.52
N MET A 681 -18.06 15.04 9.24
CA MET A 681 -18.04 15.15 10.69
C MET A 681 -17.55 16.53 11.14
N THR A 682 -18.37 17.21 11.93
CA THR A 682 -17.95 18.29 12.84
C THR A 682 -17.60 17.69 14.20
N PHE A 683 -17.15 18.51 15.15
CA PHE A 683 -16.75 17.99 16.46
C PHE A 683 -17.87 17.25 17.22
N ASP A 684 -19.14 17.66 17.06
CA ASP A 684 -20.30 17.14 17.79
C ASP A 684 -21.28 16.29 16.96
N ARG A 685 -21.16 16.28 15.62
CA ARG A 685 -22.16 15.73 14.69
C ARG A 685 -21.52 15.05 13.48
N ILE A 686 -22.25 14.06 12.96
CA ILE A 686 -21.99 13.44 11.68
C ILE A 686 -23.17 13.72 10.74
N TYR A 687 -22.89 14.08 9.49
CA TYR A 687 -23.87 14.22 8.42
C TYR A 687 -23.61 13.12 7.38
N ALA A 688 -24.57 12.21 7.23
CA ALA A 688 -24.57 11.16 6.23
C ALA A 688 -25.47 11.60 5.07
N LEU A 689 -24.93 11.69 3.86
CA LEU A 689 -25.66 12.23 2.70
C LEU A 689 -25.33 11.54 1.38
N ARG A 690 -26.32 11.49 0.48
CA ARG A 690 -26.25 10.86 -0.84
C ARG A 690 -26.57 11.85 -1.95
N ASP A 691 -26.07 11.57 -3.15
CA ASP A 691 -26.41 12.29 -4.36
C ASP A 691 -27.92 12.24 -4.70
N PRO A 692 -28.45 13.21 -5.47
CA PRO A 692 -29.87 13.26 -5.86
C PRO A 692 -30.40 12.05 -6.63
N TYR A 693 -29.53 11.23 -7.26
CA TYR A 693 -29.91 10.00 -7.96
C TYR A 693 -29.94 8.78 -7.04
N GLY A 694 -29.32 8.90 -5.85
CA GLY A 694 -29.05 7.79 -4.95
C GLY A 694 -28.14 6.74 -5.60
N ASN A 695 -27.09 7.15 -6.31
CA ASN A 695 -26.27 6.18 -7.06
C ASN A 695 -25.45 5.27 -6.14
N ARG A 696 -24.80 5.83 -5.12
CA ARG A 696 -23.89 5.14 -4.20
C ARG A 696 -24.62 4.67 -2.93
N PRO A 697 -24.30 3.51 -2.34
CA PRO A 697 -24.99 3.02 -1.16
C PRO A 697 -24.54 3.74 0.13
N LEU A 698 -25.47 3.90 1.07
CA LEU A 698 -25.22 4.46 2.41
C LEU A 698 -26.38 4.05 3.34
N SER A 699 -26.08 3.17 4.29
CA SER A 699 -27.01 2.58 5.24
C SER A 699 -26.81 3.15 6.65
N ILE A 700 -27.88 3.23 7.44
CA ILE A 700 -27.87 3.71 8.83
C ILE A 700 -28.34 2.61 9.78
N GLY A 701 -27.73 2.55 10.96
CA GLY A 701 -28.11 1.67 12.05
C GLY A 701 -28.03 2.31 13.44
N THR A 702 -28.58 1.62 14.43
CA THR A 702 -28.58 2.04 15.83
C THR A 702 -28.05 0.92 16.72
N LEU A 703 -27.01 1.23 17.51
CA LEU A 703 -26.37 0.32 18.46
C LEU A 703 -27.23 0.17 19.70
N TYR A 704 -27.38 -1.05 20.22
CA TYR A 704 -28.08 -1.33 21.47
C TYR A 704 -27.22 -2.21 22.38
N SER A 705 -27.49 -2.18 23.69
CA SER A 705 -26.87 -3.10 24.64
C SER A 705 -27.47 -4.51 24.54
N ASN A 706 -26.62 -5.53 24.57
CA ASN A 706 -27.03 -6.93 24.57
C ASN A 706 -27.82 -7.31 25.84
N SER A 707 -27.59 -6.61 26.96
CA SER A 707 -28.25 -6.87 28.25
C SER A 707 -29.69 -6.35 28.35
N SER A 708 -30.17 -5.59 27.36
CA SER A 708 -31.47 -4.88 27.41
C SER A 708 -32.65 -5.72 26.89
N MET A 709 -32.69 -7.02 27.24
CA MET A 709 -33.87 -7.88 27.09
C MET A 709 -34.52 -8.11 28.46
N VAL A 710 -35.11 -7.05 29.01
CA VAL A 710 -35.90 -7.09 30.25
C VAL A 710 -37.24 -6.40 30.02
N ASN A 711 -38.33 -7.17 30.08
CA ASN A 711 -39.71 -6.73 30.30
C ASN A 711 -40.24 -5.57 29.42
N GLY A 712 -40.04 -5.63 28.10
CA GLY A 712 -40.82 -4.83 27.13
C GLY A 712 -40.57 -3.31 27.13
N ALA A 713 -39.58 -2.82 27.88
CA ALA A 713 -39.16 -1.42 27.84
C ALA A 713 -38.45 -1.08 26.51
N LYS A 714 -38.46 0.21 26.12
CA LYS A 714 -37.62 0.69 25.03
C LYS A 714 -36.15 0.42 25.36
N ARG A 715 -35.40 -0.14 24.40
CA ARG A 715 -33.95 -0.24 24.52
C ARG A 715 -33.33 1.13 24.31
N GLU A 716 -32.56 1.61 25.29
CA GLU A 716 -31.74 2.81 25.10
C GLU A 716 -30.62 2.53 24.08
N PRO A 717 -30.36 3.46 23.14
CA PRO A 717 -29.30 3.31 22.17
C PRO A 717 -27.93 3.55 22.81
N LEU A 718 -26.92 2.78 22.41
CA LEU A 718 -25.51 3.05 22.76
C LEU A 718 -24.85 4.04 21.79
N GLY A 719 -25.42 4.19 20.59
CA GLY A 719 -24.90 5.04 19.55
C GLY A 719 -25.54 4.77 18.19
N PHE A 720 -25.04 5.47 17.18
CA PHE A 720 -25.61 5.54 15.85
C PHE A 720 -24.50 5.37 14.81
N VAL A 721 -24.86 4.74 13.68
CA VAL A 721 -23.90 4.27 12.67
C VAL A 721 -24.39 4.69 11.28
N ALA A 722 -23.48 5.15 10.43
CA ALA A 722 -23.66 5.28 8.99
C ALA A 722 -22.51 4.54 8.27
N VAL A 723 -22.81 3.69 7.30
CA VAL A 723 -21.82 2.84 6.61
C VAL A 723 -22.22 2.64 5.15
N SER A 724 -21.26 2.39 4.25
CA SER A 724 -21.57 2.10 2.84
C SER A 724 -22.46 0.88 2.63
N GLU A 725 -22.44 -0.10 3.54
CA GLU A 725 -23.25 -1.32 3.45
C GLU A 725 -23.70 -1.79 4.83
N SER A 726 -24.89 -2.39 4.91
CA SER A 726 -25.42 -2.96 6.15
C SER A 726 -24.52 -4.05 6.76
N CYS A 727 -23.69 -4.72 5.95
CA CYS A 727 -22.77 -5.78 6.40
C CYS A 727 -21.63 -5.28 7.31
N ALA A 728 -21.47 -3.95 7.41
CA ALA A 728 -20.49 -3.27 8.24
C ALA A 728 -21.10 -2.57 9.47
N LEU A 729 -22.41 -2.73 9.68
CA LEU A 729 -23.02 -2.43 10.97
C LEU A 729 -22.46 -3.42 12.02
N PRO A 730 -21.99 -2.95 13.20
CA PRO A 730 -21.54 -3.84 14.26
C PRO A 730 -22.63 -4.83 14.67
N ALA A 731 -22.28 -6.01 15.18
CA ALA A 731 -23.25 -7.07 15.49
C ALA A 731 -24.33 -6.67 16.53
N SER A 732 -24.07 -5.65 17.35
CA SER A 732 -25.02 -5.05 18.30
C SER A 732 -25.89 -3.93 17.70
N ALA A 733 -25.67 -3.56 16.44
CA ALA A 733 -26.47 -2.59 15.71
C ALA A 733 -27.67 -3.25 15.03
N LYS A 734 -28.82 -2.59 15.13
CA LYS A 734 -29.98 -2.86 14.28
C LYS A 734 -29.89 -1.98 13.04
N PHE A 735 -30.05 -2.56 11.84
CA PHE A 735 -30.30 -1.78 10.62
C PHE A 735 -31.58 -0.95 10.77
N THR A 736 -31.49 0.34 10.45
CA THR A 736 -32.59 1.31 10.60
C THR A 736 -33.21 1.63 9.24
N CYS A 737 -32.40 2.10 8.29
CA CYS A 737 -32.81 2.41 6.92
C CYS A 737 -31.58 2.70 6.03
N ASP A 738 -31.78 2.70 4.72
CA ASP A 738 -30.86 3.40 3.81
C ASP A 738 -31.13 4.91 3.82
N VAL A 739 -30.10 5.73 3.63
CA VAL A 739 -30.25 7.17 3.34
C VAL A 739 -30.93 7.31 1.97
N LYS A 740 -31.90 8.20 1.81
CA LYS A 740 -32.65 8.35 0.54
C LYS A 740 -31.86 9.17 -0.51
N PRO A 741 -32.22 9.10 -1.81
CA PRO A 741 -31.66 9.97 -2.84
C PRO A 741 -31.81 11.46 -2.45
N GLY A 742 -30.69 12.20 -2.49
CA GLY A 742 -30.61 13.61 -2.11
C GLY A 742 -30.82 13.92 -0.63
N GLU A 743 -30.98 12.93 0.24
CA GLU A 743 -31.20 13.15 1.68
C GLU A 743 -29.90 13.45 2.42
N ILE A 744 -29.98 14.41 3.35
CA ILE A 744 -28.97 14.69 4.36
C ILE A 744 -29.54 14.27 5.71
N VAL A 745 -28.88 13.30 6.34
CA VAL A 745 -29.22 12.81 7.68
C VAL A 745 -28.18 13.33 8.66
N GLU A 746 -28.64 14.10 9.64
CA GLU A 746 -27.87 14.49 10.81
C GLU A 746 -27.90 13.36 11.84
N ILE A 747 -26.73 13.03 12.37
CA ILE A 747 -26.54 12.04 13.43
C ILE A 747 -25.75 12.73 14.54
N SER A 748 -26.38 12.92 15.69
CA SER A 748 -25.77 13.50 16.89
C SER A 748 -25.87 12.51 18.05
N ARG A 749 -25.31 12.88 19.22
CA ARG A 749 -25.45 12.09 20.45
C ARG A 749 -26.92 11.93 20.91
N GLN A 750 -27.81 12.81 20.46
CA GLN A 750 -29.25 12.77 20.77
C GLN A 750 -30.06 11.85 19.84
N GLY A 751 -29.53 11.48 18.67
CA GLY A 751 -30.26 10.64 17.71
C GLY A 751 -29.94 10.89 16.25
N ILE A 752 -30.76 10.26 15.40
CA ILE A 752 -30.73 10.34 13.94
C ILE A 752 -31.91 11.21 13.48
N ARG A 753 -31.67 12.17 12.59
CA ARG A 753 -32.70 13.06 12.04
C ARG A 753 -32.43 13.38 10.57
N SER A 754 -33.41 13.12 9.71
CA SER A 754 -33.43 13.69 8.35
C SER A 754 -33.65 15.20 8.46
N VAL A 755 -32.73 15.99 7.90
CA VAL A 755 -32.66 17.46 8.15
C VAL A 755 -32.93 18.29 6.91
N VAL A 756 -32.45 17.85 5.75
CA VAL A 756 -32.68 18.48 4.45
C VAL A 756 -32.73 17.38 3.39
N GLN A 757 -33.57 17.55 2.38
CA GLN A 757 -33.57 16.72 1.19
C GLN A 757 -33.41 17.64 -0.03
N MET A 758 -32.32 17.44 -0.78
CA MET A 758 -32.13 18.04 -2.10
C MET A 758 -33.20 17.53 -3.06
N THR A 759 -33.56 18.33 -4.08
CA THR A 759 -34.53 17.92 -5.11
C THR A 759 -34.11 16.57 -5.73
N PRO A 760 -34.88 15.49 -5.56
CA PRO A 760 -34.49 14.18 -6.10
C PRO A 760 -34.44 14.21 -7.62
N ALA A 761 -33.45 13.53 -8.17
CA ALA A 761 -33.40 13.21 -9.59
C ALA A 761 -34.14 11.88 -9.85
N LYS A 762 -34.18 11.46 -11.13
CA LYS A 762 -34.62 10.12 -11.48
C LYS A 762 -33.70 9.10 -10.81
N GLY A 763 -34.27 8.09 -10.14
CA GLY A 763 -33.51 7.07 -9.44
C GLY A 763 -32.52 6.36 -10.37
N ALA A 764 -31.26 6.28 -9.95
CA ALA A 764 -30.19 5.64 -10.73
C ALA A 764 -29.20 4.91 -9.81
N PHE A 765 -29.70 4.08 -8.90
CA PHE A 765 -28.88 3.26 -8.00
C PHE A 765 -27.90 2.38 -8.80
N CYS A 766 -26.64 2.28 -8.39
CA CYS A 766 -25.64 1.60 -9.21
C CYS A 766 -25.91 0.09 -9.33
N ILE A 767 -26.28 -0.39 -10.53
CA ILE A 767 -26.68 -1.80 -10.74
C ILE A 767 -25.54 -2.79 -10.44
N PHE A 768 -24.29 -2.33 -10.56
CA PHE A 768 -23.10 -3.13 -10.33
C PHE A 768 -22.79 -3.43 -8.85
N GLU A 769 -23.43 -2.71 -7.92
CA GLU A 769 -23.40 -3.08 -6.50
C GLU A 769 -24.05 -4.47 -6.31
N TYR A 770 -25.19 -4.73 -6.96
CA TYR A 770 -25.81 -6.06 -6.98
C TYR A 770 -25.00 -7.08 -7.77
N VAL A 771 -24.48 -6.74 -8.96
CA VAL A 771 -23.72 -7.69 -9.80
C VAL A 771 -22.49 -8.24 -9.07
N TYR A 772 -21.67 -7.35 -8.48
CA TYR A 772 -20.35 -7.74 -7.97
C TYR A 772 -19.93 -7.03 -6.68
N PHE A 773 -20.13 -5.69 -6.58
CA PHE A 773 -19.38 -4.90 -5.61
C PHE A 773 -19.82 -5.01 -4.16
N ALA A 774 -21.12 -5.16 -3.89
CA ALA A 774 -21.60 -5.34 -2.55
C ALA A 774 -21.33 -6.76 -2.03
N ARG A 775 -21.15 -6.90 -0.71
CA ARG A 775 -21.03 -8.20 -0.06
C ARG A 775 -22.38 -8.92 -0.11
N ALA A 776 -22.38 -10.25 -0.25
CA ALA A 776 -23.61 -11.00 -0.54
C ALA A 776 -24.65 -10.92 0.60
N ASP A 777 -24.20 -10.76 1.84
CA ASP A 777 -25.03 -10.62 3.03
C ASP A 777 -25.60 -9.20 3.23
N SER A 778 -25.12 -8.21 2.48
CA SER A 778 -25.61 -6.82 2.54
C SER A 778 -27.06 -6.70 2.09
N ILE A 779 -27.77 -5.78 2.75
CA ILE A 779 -29.11 -5.32 2.40
C ILE A 779 -28.95 -3.96 1.71
N LEU A 780 -29.50 -3.85 0.50
CA LEU A 780 -29.55 -2.62 -0.29
C LEU A 780 -30.97 -2.46 -0.81
N GLU A 781 -31.56 -1.26 -0.70
CA GLU A 781 -32.94 -0.99 -1.14
C GLU A 781 -33.93 -2.01 -0.53
N GLY A 782 -33.72 -2.42 0.72
CA GLY A 782 -34.56 -3.37 1.45
C GLY A 782 -34.44 -4.86 1.04
N GLN A 783 -33.54 -5.24 0.12
CA GLN A 783 -33.33 -6.62 -0.34
C GLN A 783 -31.88 -7.08 -0.15
N GLN A 784 -31.67 -8.38 0.09
CA GLN A 784 -30.34 -8.96 0.27
C GLN A 784 -29.66 -9.23 -1.09
N VAL A 785 -28.40 -8.83 -1.23
CA VAL A 785 -27.61 -8.95 -2.46
C VAL A 785 -27.51 -10.42 -2.94
N HIS A 786 -27.36 -11.38 -2.02
CA HIS A 786 -27.38 -12.81 -2.31
C HIS A 786 -28.66 -13.24 -3.05
N SER A 787 -29.83 -12.82 -2.56
CA SER A 787 -31.14 -13.17 -3.15
C SER A 787 -31.28 -12.60 -4.57
N VAL A 788 -30.77 -11.39 -4.80
CA VAL A 788 -30.76 -10.77 -6.14
C VAL A 788 -29.85 -11.54 -7.10
N ARG A 789 -28.66 -11.97 -6.64
CA ARG A 789 -27.74 -12.79 -7.45
C ARG A 789 -28.31 -14.17 -7.78
N ASP A 790 -28.98 -14.83 -6.83
CA ASP A 790 -29.72 -16.07 -7.07
C ASP A 790 -30.80 -15.87 -8.15
N LEU A 791 -31.57 -14.78 -8.09
CA LEU A 791 -32.57 -14.44 -9.10
C LEU A 791 -31.95 -14.16 -10.49
N CYS A 792 -30.81 -13.45 -10.57
CA CYS A 792 -30.04 -13.31 -11.81
C CYS A 792 -29.68 -14.68 -12.41
N GLY A 793 -29.24 -15.62 -11.56
CA GLY A 793 -28.93 -17.00 -11.94
C GLY A 793 -30.13 -17.76 -12.50
N ARG A 794 -31.29 -17.67 -11.83
CA ARG A 794 -32.54 -18.28 -12.31
C ARG A 794 -32.94 -17.74 -13.67
N ILE A 795 -32.94 -16.42 -13.83
CA ILE A 795 -33.30 -15.77 -15.08
C ILE A 795 -32.32 -16.15 -16.20
N LEU A 796 -31.02 -16.24 -15.91
CA LEU A 796 -30.01 -16.68 -16.88
C LEU A 796 -30.24 -18.13 -17.37
N ALA A 797 -30.79 -19.01 -16.53
CA ALA A 797 -31.20 -20.36 -16.95
C ALA A 797 -32.46 -20.37 -17.82
N GLU A 798 -33.35 -19.37 -17.69
CA GLU A 798 -34.51 -19.18 -18.57
C GLU A 798 -34.09 -18.61 -19.93
N GLU A 799 -33.19 -17.62 -19.93
CA GLU A 799 -32.76 -16.89 -21.13
C GLU A 799 -31.70 -17.64 -21.95
N ALA A 800 -30.89 -18.49 -21.31
CA ALA A 800 -29.79 -19.22 -21.98
C ALA A 800 -29.61 -20.67 -21.50
N PRO A 801 -30.65 -21.54 -21.53
CA PRO A 801 -30.54 -22.93 -21.13
C PRO A 801 -29.49 -23.72 -21.93
N ILE A 802 -29.00 -24.82 -21.36
CA ILE A 802 -28.13 -25.80 -22.03
C ILE A 802 -28.14 -27.13 -21.29
N ASP A 803 -28.07 -28.25 -22.02
CA ASP A 803 -27.90 -29.58 -21.43
C ASP A 803 -26.44 -29.78 -20.99
N ALA A 804 -26.24 -29.96 -19.68
CA ALA A 804 -24.94 -30.24 -19.08
C ALA A 804 -25.10 -31.20 -17.88
N ASP A 805 -23.99 -31.66 -17.33
CA ASP A 805 -24.00 -32.66 -16.26
C ASP A 805 -23.91 -32.01 -14.87
N ILE A 806 -23.23 -30.87 -14.76
CA ILE A 806 -23.09 -30.07 -13.51
C ILE A 806 -23.08 -28.57 -13.78
N VAL A 807 -23.49 -27.78 -12.79
CA VAL A 807 -23.30 -26.32 -12.70
C VAL A 807 -22.23 -26.03 -11.65
N SER A 808 -21.32 -25.09 -11.92
CA SER A 808 -20.33 -24.60 -10.95
C SER A 808 -20.13 -23.10 -11.08
N THR A 809 -19.60 -22.49 -10.02
CA THR A 809 -19.16 -21.08 -9.97
C THR A 809 -17.69 -20.93 -10.39
N VAL A 810 -17.32 -19.75 -10.87
CA VAL A 810 -16.00 -19.15 -10.57
C VAL A 810 -16.11 -18.57 -9.15
N PRO A 811 -15.33 -19.03 -8.14
CA PRO A 811 -15.53 -18.58 -6.76
C PRO A 811 -15.01 -17.15 -6.53
N GLU A 812 -15.66 -16.31 -5.72
CA GLU A 812 -16.83 -16.57 -4.84
C GLU A 812 -18.07 -15.74 -5.18
N SER A 813 -17.92 -14.59 -5.84
CA SER A 813 -19.00 -13.61 -6.06
C SER A 813 -20.20 -14.18 -6.83
N ALA A 814 -19.94 -15.08 -7.78
CA ALA A 814 -20.95 -15.70 -8.64
C ALA A 814 -21.71 -16.88 -8.01
N THR A 815 -21.32 -17.36 -6.82
CA THR A 815 -21.83 -18.63 -6.25
C THR A 815 -23.36 -18.64 -6.09
N ALA A 816 -23.95 -17.52 -5.63
CA ALA A 816 -25.39 -17.37 -5.54
C ALA A 816 -26.09 -17.49 -6.91
N ALA A 817 -25.52 -16.89 -7.96
CA ALA A 817 -26.05 -17.01 -9.32
C ALA A 817 -25.87 -18.44 -9.88
N SER A 818 -24.81 -19.15 -9.53
CA SER A 818 -24.65 -20.56 -9.87
C SER A 818 -25.72 -21.44 -9.23
N MET A 819 -26.02 -21.19 -7.95
CA MET A 819 -27.08 -21.90 -7.22
C MET A 819 -28.46 -21.61 -7.82
N GLY A 820 -28.75 -20.36 -8.17
CA GLY A 820 -29.99 -19.97 -8.85
C GLY A 820 -30.14 -20.61 -10.24
N TYR A 821 -29.06 -20.65 -11.02
CA TYR A 821 -29.04 -21.31 -12.33
C TYR A 821 -29.27 -22.82 -12.19
N ALA A 822 -28.58 -23.49 -11.26
CA ALA A 822 -28.77 -24.91 -10.94
C ALA A 822 -30.22 -25.20 -10.52
N ALA A 823 -30.76 -24.42 -9.58
CA ALA A 823 -32.12 -24.58 -9.08
C ALA A 823 -33.21 -24.37 -10.15
N ARG A 824 -32.95 -23.55 -11.18
CA ARG A 824 -33.91 -23.30 -12.28
C ARG A 824 -33.76 -24.27 -13.45
N SER A 825 -32.54 -24.69 -13.77
CA SER A 825 -32.26 -25.66 -14.84
C SER A 825 -32.49 -27.12 -14.42
N GLY A 826 -32.46 -27.42 -13.11
CA GLY A 826 -32.52 -28.79 -12.57
C GLY A 826 -31.19 -29.55 -12.65
N ILE A 827 -30.13 -28.91 -13.14
CA ILE A 827 -28.77 -29.48 -13.19
C ILE A 827 -28.12 -29.32 -11.81
N PRO A 828 -27.50 -30.36 -11.22
CA PRO A 828 -26.92 -30.27 -9.88
C PRO A 828 -25.76 -29.27 -9.83
N TYR A 829 -25.65 -28.54 -8.72
CA TYR A 829 -24.49 -27.72 -8.42
C TYR A 829 -23.39 -28.57 -7.77
N GLU A 830 -22.20 -28.59 -8.39
CA GLU A 830 -21.00 -29.20 -7.84
C GLU A 830 -19.82 -28.23 -7.96
N GLN A 831 -18.99 -28.13 -6.92
CA GLN A 831 -17.79 -27.30 -6.98
C GLN A 831 -16.73 -27.96 -7.87
N VAL A 832 -16.23 -27.23 -8.88
CA VAL A 832 -15.11 -27.67 -9.74
C VAL A 832 -13.80 -26.91 -9.49
N LEU A 833 -13.88 -25.76 -8.83
CA LEU A 833 -12.75 -24.88 -8.52
C LEU A 833 -12.72 -24.57 -7.02
N HIS A 834 -11.60 -24.83 -6.37
CA HIS A 834 -11.32 -24.35 -5.02
C HIS A 834 -10.46 -23.08 -5.10
N ARG A 835 -10.92 -21.96 -4.53
CA ARG A 835 -10.15 -20.72 -4.44
C ARG A 835 -9.24 -20.76 -3.23
N ASN A 836 -7.95 -20.52 -3.44
CA ASN A 836 -6.99 -20.40 -2.35
C ASN A 836 -7.20 -19.05 -1.63
N SER A 837 -7.71 -19.11 -0.41
CA SER A 837 -8.03 -17.94 0.43
C SER A 837 -6.80 -17.12 0.86
N TYR A 838 -5.62 -17.72 0.87
CA TYR A 838 -4.38 -17.10 1.31
C TYR A 838 -3.68 -16.30 0.19
N VAL A 839 -4.12 -16.43 -1.06
CA VAL A 839 -3.54 -15.70 -2.20
C VAL A 839 -4.13 -14.30 -2.31
N GLY A 840 -3.34 -13.32 -1.88
CA GLY A 840 -3.65 -11.88 -2.00
C GLY A 840 -3.70 -11.36 -3.46
N ARG A 841 -3.67 -10.03 -3.62
CA ARG A 841 -3.63 -9.39 -4.95
C ARG A 841 -2.36 -9.81 -5.69
N SER A 842 -2.46 -10.73 -6.64
CA SER A 842 -1.35 -11.06 -7.54
C SER A 842 -0.93 -9.82 -8.34
N PHE A 843 0.37 -9.50 -8.31
CA PHE A 843 0.97 -8.46 -9.13
C PHE A 843 0.69 -8.68 -10.63
N ILE A 844 0.77 -7.60 -11.42
CA ILE A 844 0.59 -7.65 -12.87
C ILE A 844 1.73 -8.48 -13.47
N GLN A 845 1.48 -9.77 -13.67
CA GLN A 845 2.46 -10.69 -14.25
C GLN A 845 2.82 -10.25 -15.68
N PRO A 846 4.11 -10.17 -16.05
CA PRO A 846 4.56 -9.50 -17.27
C PRO A 846 4.22 -10.27 -18.54
N ASN A 847 4.26 -11.62 -18.50
CA ASN A 847 3.99 -12.49 -19.64
C ASN A 847 2.73 -13.37 -19.42
N THR A 848 2.32 -14.10 -20.45
CA THR A 848 1.09 -14.92 -20.45
C THR A 848 1.23 -16.20 -19.62
N GLU A 849 2.45 -16.72 -19.46
CA GLU A 849 2.76 -17.98 -18.77
C GLU A 849 2.76 -17.80 -17.24
N LEU A 850 3.38 -16.73 -16.74
CA LEU A 850 3.29 -16.31 -15.34
C LEU A 850 1.86 -15.93 -14.93
N ARG A 851 1.02 -15.44 -15.86
CA ARG A 851 -0.43 -15.28 -15.63
C ARG A 851 -1.17 -16.60 -15.45
N GLN A 852 -0.77 -17.65 -16.17
CA GLN A 852 -1.33 -19.00 -15.98
C GLN A 852 -0.89 -19.56 -14.61
N SER A 853 0.40 -19.44 -14.27
CA SER A 853 0.93 -19.79 -12.94
C SER A 853 0.21 -19.05 -11.80
N ALA A 854 0.01 -17.74 -11.92
CA ALA A 854 -0.73 -16.96 -10.92
C ALA A 854 -2.22 -17.37 -10.79
N ILE A 855 -2.83 -17.92 -11.84
CA ILE A 855 -4.20 -18.47 -11.78
C ILE A 855 -4.21 -19.86 -11.16
N HIS A 856 -3.22 -20.72 -11.41
CA HIS A 856 -3.05 -21.99 -10.70
C HIS A 856 -2.77 -21.77 -9.19
N LYS A 857 -2.03 -20.72 -8.81
CA LYS A 857 -1.89 -20.32 -7.39
C LYS A 857 -3.24 -19.93 -6.78
N LYS A 858 -4.12 -19.23 -7.53
CA LYS A 858 -5.45 -18.79 -7.06
C LYS A 858 -6.51 -19.87 -7.03
N PHE A 859 -6.52 -20.79 -7.99
CA PHE A 859 -7.59 -21.78 -8.16
C PHE A 859 -7.01 -23.19 -8.37
N GLY A 860 -7.31 -24.09 -7.44
CA GLY A 860 -7.11 -25.53 -7.62
C GLY A 860 -8.33 -26.16 -8.30
N VAL A 861 -8.12 -27.16 -9.15
CA VAL A 861 -9.19 -27.91 -9.81
C VAL A 861 -9.56 -29.14 -9.00
N LEU A 862 -10.85 -29.35 -8.77
CA LEU A 862 -11.38 -30.57 -8.16
C LEU A 862 -11.56 -31.64 -9.24
N SER A 863 -10.44 -32.23 -9.69
CA SER A 863 -10.33 -33.11 -10.86
C SER A 863 -11.33 -34.27 -10.90
N HIS A 864 -11.73 -34.79 -9.73
CA HIS A 864 -12.76 -35.82 -9.60
C HIS A 864 -14.12 -35.35 -10.14
N ASN A 865 -14.51 -34.11 -9.83
CA ASN A 865 -15.80 -33.55 -10.22
C ASN A 865 -15.79 -33.03 -11.68
N VAL A 866 -14.59 -32.87 -12.27
CA VAL A 866 -14.41 -32.34 -13.63
C VAL A 866 -14.36 -33.43 -14.70
N ARG A 867 -13.73 -34.57 -14.40
CA ARG A 867 -13.38 -35.58 -15.41
C ARG A 867 -14.62 -36.18 -16.09
N GLY A 868 -14.69 -36.01 -17.42
CA GLY A 868 -15.74 -36.55 -18.29
C GLY A 868 -17.04 -35.75 -18.29
N LYS A 869 -17.15 -34.67 -17.52
CA LYS A 869 -18.39 -33.88 -17.34
C LYS A 869 -18.50 -32.74 -18.34
N ARG A 870 -19.74 -32.42 -18.74
CA ARG A 870 -20.15 -31.15 -19.33
C ARG A 870 -20.49 -30.17 -18.21
N ILE A 871 -19.84 -29.02 -18.20
CA ILE A 871 -19.85 -28.08 -17.07
C ILE A 871 -20.48 -26.76 -17.51
N VAL A 872 -21.53 -26.31 -16.83
CA VAL A 872 -21.94 -24.90 -16.87
C VAL A 872 -21.11 -24.14 -15.86
N LEU A 873 -20.20 -23.28 -16.35
CA LEU A 873 -19.39 -22.41 -15.50
C LEU A 873 -20.03 -21.02 -15.44
N VAL A 874 -20.56 -20.67 -14.28
CA VAL A 874 -21.21 -19.39 -14.02
C VAL A 874 -20.21 -18.41 -13.41
N ASP A 875 -20.20 -17.17 -13.90
CA ASP A 875 -19.37 -16.07 -13.38
C ASP A 875 -20.21 -14.78 -13.33
N ASP A 876 -19.81 -13.78 -12.55
CA ASP A 876 -20.63 -12.57 -12.34
C ASP A 876 -20.61 -11.62 -13.54
N SER A 877 -19.43 -11.33 -14.07
CA SER A 877 -19.22 -10.32 -15.10
C SER A 877 -17.90 -10.54 -15.84
N ILE A 878 -17.80 -10.03 -17.08
CA ILE A 878 -16.54 -10.06 -17.85
C ILE A 878 -16.17 -8.67 -18.34
N VAL A 879 -15.08 -8.14 -17.81
CA VAL A 879 -14.49 -6.84 -18.19
C VAL A 879 -13.43 -7.01 -19.29
N ARG A 880 -12.28 -7.63 -18.97
CA ARG A 880 -11.13 -7.80 -19.90
C ARG A 880 -11.06 -9.18 -20.55
N GLY A 881 -11.69 -10.19 -19.93
CA GLY A 881 -11.70 -11.58 -20.41
C GLY A 881 -10.39 -12.37 -20.28
N ASN A 882 -9.33 -11.82 -19.68
CA ASN A 882 -8.01 -12.48 -19.64
C ASN A 882 -7.97 -13.72 -18.72
N THR A 883 -8.77 -13.75 -17.67
CA THR A 883 -8.83 -14.87 -16.70
C THR A 883 -9.63 -16.05 -17.23
N MET A 884 -10.78 -15.77 -17.87
CA MET A 884 -11.79 -16.78 -18.20
C MET A 884 -11.25 -17.87 -19.14
N GLY A 885 -10.55 -17.50 -20.22
CA GLY A 885 -9.95 -18.48 -21.13
C GLY A 885 -8.90 -19.40 -20.47
N ILE A 886 -8.23 -18.93 -19.41
CA ILE A 886 -7.28 -19.75 -18.65
C ILE A 886 -8.04 -20.74 -17.76
N ILE A 887 -9.14 -20.32 -17.12
CA ILE A 887 -10.00 -21.22 -16.33
C ILE A 887 -10.62 -22.32 -17.22
N VAL A 888 -11.15 -21.96 -18.41
CA VAL A 888 -11.69 -22.95 -19.35
C VAL A 888 -10.63 -23.97 -19.78
N ARG A 889 -9.42 -23.50 -20.13
CA ARG A 889 -8.32 -24.39 -20.54
C ARG A 889 -7.92 -25.33 -19.39
N LEU A 890 -7.81 -24.79 -18.18
CA LEU A 890 -7.49 -25.54 -16.96
C LEU A 890 -8.53 -26.64 -16.66
N LEU A 891 -9.83 -26.38 -16.85
CA LEU A 891 -10.87 -27.41 -16.70
C LEU A 891 -10.79 -28.48 -17.81
N LYS A 892 -10.53 -28.09 -19.06
CA LYS A 892 -10.35 -29.03 -20.18
C LYS A 892 -9.09 -29.90 -20.00
N GLU A 893 -7.99 -29.34 -19.51
CA GLU A 893 -6.76 -30.07 -19.15
C GLU A 893 -7.00 -31.15 -18.07
N HIS A 894 -7.94 -30.92 -17.15
CA HIS A 894 -8.34 -31.88 -16.11
C HIS A 894 -9.47 -32.84 -16.58
N GLY A 895 -9.82 -32.80 -17.86
CA GLY A 895 -10.72 -33.76 -18.50
C GLY A 895 -12.18 -33.35 -18.59
N ALA A 896 -12.53 -32.06 -18.46
CA ALA A 896 -13.87 -31.60 -18.82
C ALA A 896 -14.20 -31.94 -20.28
N LYS A 897 -15.40 -32.48 -20.53
CA LYS A 897 -15.87 -32.81 -21.88
C LYS A 897 -16.26 -31.54 -22.65
N GLU A 898 -17.07 -30.70 -22.02
CA GLU A 898 -17.57 -29.43 -22.56
C GLU A 898 -17.61 -28.40 -21.40
N VAL A 899 -17.36 -27.13 -21.71
CA VAL A 899 -17.40 -26.00 -20.77
C VAL A 899 -18.26 -24.89 -21.37
N HIS A 900 -19.43 -24.66 -20.79
CA HIS A 900 -20.42 -23.67 -21.20
C HIS A 900 -20.39 -22.49 -20.23
N ILE A 901 -19.96 -21.31 -20.68
CA ILE A 901 -19.90 -20.12 -19.85
C ILE A 901 -21.28 -19.45 -19.77
N ARG A 902 -21.65 -19.03 -18.57
CA ARG A 902 -22.89 -18.28 -18.28
C ARG A 902 -22.58 -17.09 -17.38
N ILE A 903 -22.82 -15.88 -17.87
CA ILE A 903 -22.47 -14.65 -17.14
C ILE A 903 -23.73 -14.01 -16.54
N ALA A 904 -23.74 -13.82 -15.22
CA ALA A 904 -24.86 -13.27 -14.45
C ALA A 904 -25.02 -11.74 -14.58
N SER A 905 -24.34 -11.13 -15.54
CA SER A 905 -24.53 -9.76 -16.01
C SER A 905 -24.60 -9.72 -17.54
N PRO A 906 -25.17 -8.64 -18.11
CA PRO A 906 -24.96 -8.29 -19.51
C PRO A 906 -23.49 -7.98 -19.80
N PRO A 907 -23.08 -7.95 -21.08
CA PRO A 907 -21.70 -7.65 -21.45
C PRO A 907 -21.32 -6.20 -21.10
N VAL A 908 -20.18 -6.00 -20.42
CA VAL A 908 -19.67 -4.66 -20.09
C VAL A 908 -19.08 -4.01 -21.33
N ARG A 909 -19.74 -2.97 -21.84
CA ARG A 909 -19.45 -2.35 -23.14
C ARG A 909 -18.93 -0.93 -23.05
N PHE A 910 -19.14 -0.25 -21.94
CA PHE A 910 -18.79 1.15 -21.75
C PHE A 910 -18.02 1.32 -20.43
N PRO A 911 -17.12 2.32 -20.34
CA PRO A 911 -16.55 2.73 -19.05
C PRO A 911 -17.65 3.18 -18.07
N CYS A 912 -17.27 3.46 -16.83
CA CYS A 912 -18.17 4.10 -15.88
C CYS A 912 -17.56 5.44 -15.46
N PHE A 913 -18.41 6.47 -15.44
CA PHE A 913 -18.09 7.83 -14.96
C PHE A 913 -18.93 8.18 -13.71
N MET A 914 -19.62 7.19 -13.15
CA MET A 914 -20.41 7.30 -11.93
C MET A 914 -19.65 6.67 -10.75
N GLY A 915 -18.32 6.56 -10.77
CA GLY A 915 -17.51 6.05 -9.66
C GLY A 915 -17.26 4.54 -9.59
N ILE A 916 -17.42 3.79 -10.70
CA ILE A 916 -16.83 2.43 -10.78
C ILE A 916 -15.60 2.48 -11.68
N ASN A 917 -14.51 1.88 -11.24
CA ASN A 917 -13.33 1.67 -12.07
C ASN A 917 -13.57 0.60 -13.14
N ILE A 918 -14.28 0.97 -14.21
CA ILE A 918 -14.35 0.20 -15.44
C ILE A 918 -13.36 0.85 -16.42
N PRO A 919 -12.43 0.08 -17.03
CA PRO A 919 -11.40 0.65 -17.89
C PRO A 919 -12.01 1.21 -19.18
N SER A 920 -11.18 1.89 -19.99
CA SER A 920 -11.63 2.44 -21.27
C SER A 920 -12.19 1.36 -22.19
N THR A 921 -13.07 1.78 -23.11
CA THR A 921 -13.66 0.95 -24.18
C THR A 921 -12.63 0.11 -24.94
N ASP A 922 -11.37 0.59 -25.01
CA ASP A 922 -10.27 -0.14 -25.64
C ASP A 922 -9.81 -1.40 -24.89
N GLU A 923 -9.97 -1.43 -23.57
CA GLU A 923 -9.57 -2.55 -22.69
C GLU A 923 -10.74 -3.52 -22.40
N LEU A 924 -11.96 -3.17 -22.83
CA LEU A 924 -13.19 -3.96 -22.64
C LEU A 924 -13.36 -5.00 -23.75
N VAL A 925 -13.55 -6.27 -23.38
CA VAL A 925 -13.62 -7.37 -24.36
C VAL A 925 -14.93 -7.33 -25.17
N ALA A 926 -16.04 -6.99 -24.54
CA ALA A 926 -17.37 -6.98 -25.17
C ALA A 926 -17.68 -5.71 -25.97
N SER A 927 -16.83 -4.69 -25.90
CA SER A 927 -16.89 -3.50 -26.77
C SER A 927 -16.27 -3.75 -28.15
N LYS A 928 -15.42 -4.78 -28.28
CA LYS A 928 -14.65 -5.08 -29.50
C LYS A 928 -15.02 -6.39 -30.16
N LEU A 929 -15.48 -7.37 -29.39
CA LEU A 929 -15.73 -8.73 -29.86
C LEU A 929 -17.22 -9.09 -29.77
N SER A 930 -17.72 -9.78 -30.79
CA SER A 930 -19.02 -10.46 -30.72
C SER A 930 -18.99 -11.61 -29.71
N ILE A 931 -20.16 -12.07 -29.25
CA ILE A 931 -20.25 -13.21 -28.31
C ILE A 931 -19.56 -14.46 -28.87
N GLU A 932 -19.64 -14.69 -30.18
CA GLU A 932 -18.97 -15.81 -30.84
C GLU A 932 -17.43 -15.65 -30.87
N GLN A 933 -16.94 -14.43 -31.12
CA GLN A 933 -15.50 -14.16 -31.00
C GLN A 933 -14.99 -14.29 -29.56
N ILE A 934 -15.83 -13.95 -28.57
CA ILE A 934 -15.54 -14.16 -27.14
C ILE A 934 -15.48 -15.66 -26.81
N ARG A 935 -16.43 -16.46 -27.32
CA ARG A 935 -16.45 -17.92 -27.19
C ARG A 935 -15.15 -18.54 -27.71
N VAL A 936 -14.76 -18.17 -28.94
CA VAL A 936 -13.50 -18.61 -29.56
C VAL A 936 -12.29 -18.16 -28.73
N LYS A 937 -12.25 -16.89 -28.28
CA LYS A 937 -11.16 -16.35 -27.45
C LYS A 937 -10.97 -17.12 -26.12
N PHE A 938 -12.05 -17.64 -25.53
CA PHE A 938 -11.98 -18.41 -24.28
C PHE A 938 -11.79 -19.92 -24.48
N GLY A 939 -11.91 -20.44 -25.71
CA GLY A 939 -11.89 -21.88 -25.97
C GLY A 939 -13.10 -22.63 -25.40
N ALA A 940 -14.19 -21.90 -25.11
CA ALA A 940 -15.42 -22.44 -24.53
C ALA A 940 -16.35 -23.02 -25.61
N ASP A 941 -17.21 -23.95 -25.20
CA ASP A 941 -18.13 -24.64 -26.11
C ASP A 941 -19.41 -23.81 -26.33
N SER A 942 -19.80 -22.99 -25.35
CA SER A 942 -20.74 -21.87 -25.54
C SER A 942 -20.44 -20.73 -24.57
N VAL A 943 -20.88 -19.52 -24.90
CA VAL A 943 -20.90 -18.35 -24.00
C VAL A 943 -22.27 -17.68 -24.12
N ALA A 944 -22.91 -17.40 -23.00
CA ALA A 944 -24.09 -16.54 -22.96
C ALA A 944 -24.04 -15.60 -21.75
N TYR A 945 -24.72 -14.46 -21.88
CA TYR A 945 -24.82 -13.40 -20.88
C TYR A 945 -26.29 -13.18 -20.53
N LEU A 946 -26.57 -12.78 -19.29
CA LEU A 946 -27.88 -12.30 -18.87
C LEU A 946 -28.28 -11.06 -19.69
N SER A 947 -29.54 -10.94 -20.11
CA SER A 947 -30.00 -9.75 -20.82
C SER A 947 -30.07 -8.51 -19.89
N VAL A 948 -30.06 -7.30 -20.47
CA VAL A 948 -30.21 -6.06 -19.67
C VAL A 948 -31.55 -6.06 -18.94
N ASP A 949 -32.63 -6.45 -19.64
CA ASP A 949 -33.98 -6.57 -19.09
C ASP A 949 -34.05 -7.66 -18.00
N GLY A 950 -33.34 -8.78 -18.17
CA GLY A 950 -33.20 -9.83 -17.17
C GLY A 950 -32.50 -9.34 -15.89
N LEU A 951 -31.41 -8.57 -16.02
CA LEU A 951 -30.72 -7.97 -14.89
C LEU A 951 -31.60 -6.91 -14.18
N GLN A 952 -32.24 -6.03 -14.94
CA GLN A 952 -33.15 -5.02 -14.41
C GLN A 952 -34.33 -5.65 -13.67
N ARG A 953 -34.95 -6.68 -14.26
CA ARG A 953 -35.99 -7.52 -13.63
C ARG A 953 -35.50 -8.12 -12.31
N ALA A 954 -34.29 -8.68 -12.28
CA ALA A 954 -33.73 -9.25 -11.05
C ALA A 954 -33.59 -8.21 -9.93
N VAL A 955 -32.95 -7.07 -10.20
CA VAL A 955 -32.71 -6.03 -9.19
C VAL A 955 -33.99 -5.28 -8.77
N GLN A 956 -35.01 -5.19 -9.63
CA GLN A 956 -36.26 -4.48 -9.33
C GLN A 956 -37.33 -5.33 -8.66
N THR A 957 -37.24 -6.67 -8.71
CA THR A 957 -38.28 -7.57 -8.20
C THR A 957 -38.45 -7.46 -6.68
N GLY A 958 -37.36 -7.38 -5.92
CA GLY A 958 -37.38 -7.27 -4.45
C GLY A 958 -37.16 -5.85 -3.91
N ALA A 959 -36.86 -4.87 -4.76
CA ALA A 959 -36.47 -3.53 -4.33
C ALA A 959 -37.61 -2.77 -3.63
N GLN A 960 -37.30 -2.18 -2.48
CA GLN A 960 -38.20 -1.34 -1.71
C GLN A 960 -38.55 -0.06 -2.49
N ARG A 961 -39.84 0.09 -2.81
CA ARG A 961 -40.36 1.31 -3.43
C ARG A 961 -40.51 2.41 -2.37
N LEU A 962 -39.78 3.50 -2.53
CA LEU A 962 -39.91 4.69 -1.69
C LEU A 962 -41.05 5.57 -2.20
N ALA A 963 -41.89 6.07 -1.30
CA ALA A 963 -42.95 7.01 -1.68
C ALA A 963 -42.35 8.30 -2.24
N ASN A 964 -42.87 8.75 -3.39
CA ASN A 964 -42.43 9.93 -4.15
C ASN A 964 -41.04 9.82 -4.84
N PHE A 965 -40.50 8.61 -5.02
CA PHE A 965 -39.28 8.38 -5.83
C PHE A 965 -39.56 7.37 -6.95
N GLU A 966 -38.99 7.61 -8.13
CA GLU A 966 -38.94 6.59 -9.19
C GLU A 966 -37.87 5.55 -8.88
N LEU A 967 -38.24 4.27 -8.87
CA LEU A 967 -37.27 3.17 -8.81
C LEU A 967 -36.50 3.10 -10.14
N GLY A 968 -35.17 3.12 -10.07
CA GLY A 968 -34.33 3.05 -11.26
C GLY A 968 -32.87 2.76 -10.93
N HIS A 969 -32.21 2.07 -11.86
CA HIS A 969 -30.85 1.57 -11.69
C HIS A 969 -29.95 2.08 -12.82
N CYS A 970 -28.78 2.62 -12.46
CA CYS A 970 -27.78 3.05 -13.43
C CYS A 970 -27.11 1.82 -14.08
N ALA A 971 -27.40 1.61 -15.36
CA ALA A 971 -26.84 0.55 -16.20
C ALA A 971 -25.87 1.08 -17.27
N ALA A 972 -25.35 2.31 -17.10
CA ALA A 972 -24.59 3.04 -18.14
C ALA A 972 -23.36 2.29 -18.69
N CYS A 973 -22.68 1.48 -17.88
CA CYS A 973 -21.56 0.64 -18.33
C CYS A 973 -21.97 -0.54 -19.25
N LEU A 974 -23.27 -0.83 -19.32
CA LEU A 974 -23.89 -1.87 -20.14
C LEU A 974 -24.59 -1.27 -21.37
N THR A 975 -25.31 -0.16 -21.19
CA THR A 975 -26.15 0.48 -22.22
C THR A 975 -25.49 1.67 -22.94
N GLY A 976 -24.58 2.38 -22.27
CA GLY A 976 -24.02 3.67 -22.74
C GLY A 976 -24.86 4.88 -22.34
N GLU A 977 -26.00 4.67 -21.68
CA GLU A 977 -26.92 5.73 -21.24
C GLU A 977 -26.59 6.15 -19.81
N TYR A 978 -26.02 7.35 -19.64
CA TYR A 978 -25.67 7.91 -18.34
C TYR A 978 -26.81 8.78 -17.79
N PRO A 979 -27.02 8.83 -16.47
CA PRO A 979 -28.05 9.69 -15.86
C PRO A 979 -27.66 11.18 -15.83
N VAL A 980 -26.43 11.51 -16.25
CA VAL A 980 -25.87 12.86 -16.34
C VAL A 980 -25.25 13.07 -17.71
N ASP A 981 -25.32 14.30 -18.22
CA ASP A 981 -24.56 14.72 -19.40
C ASP A 981 -23.05 14.65 -19.10
N LEU A 982 -22.26 14.18 -20.07
CA LEU A 982 -20.82 14.01 -19.94
C LEU A 982 -20.08 15.14 -20.68
N ASP A 983 -19.69 16.19 -19.95
CA ASP A 983 -18.86 17.31 -20.43
C ASP A 983 -17.42 16.80 -20.74
N PHE A 984 -17.09 16.45 -21.99
CA PHE A 984 -15.78 15.90 -22.41
C PHE A 984 -15.08 16.69 -23.54
#